data_AF-K0RK90-F1
#
_entry.id   AF-K0RK90-F1
#
_cell.length_a   1.000
_cell.length_b   1.000
_cell.length_c   1.000
_cell.angle_alpha   90.00
_cell.angle_beta   90.00
_cell.angle_gamma   90.00
#
_symmetry.space_group_name_H-M   'P 1'
#
loop_
_entity.id
_entity.type
_entity.pdbx_description
1 polymer ?
#
loop_
_entity_poly.entity_id
_entity_poly.type
_entity_poly.pdbx_seq_one_letter_code
_entity_poly.pdbx_strand_id
1 'polypeptide(L)'
;MKSQADTAASTAASSVATGLKKRRMSFDDFMVAGDTAAGSLKYTEAIDLYNEAMQRAPRRLEPNLKLGSCLREMARYRESEKILLACIDGKSQQLALNPELHLRALQSLAALYQAQSKYESAIKIHVRAVSMARSIEGLNRICLANTLSGYAETLRKSGGFPSAEKYHREALEIRTLAVTEGAVSELELAVSYTQLGCTLSAIEKAHESYEQHRMALTLRYRYLDFSHGLVSESLNYCAANLSRLRRGEEGIPLALHALQIRKSLFGVRHPAYAHTLSVLASCYHAVGRYLDACDCLERCLEICEVAFQKNHANIIPNLMNYGDVLRSLGHLDKAKSVFERAISIHELHFKAGQLDRQLSKCKIQVKMLADELKDKISSSSAMSGGSVDEVDYQPGPGTPVIVITDIGRDVDDEMALVLLSSLKRKRTLNPIAVVTTLAPQEDRANLARGSLDTLALAAVPVGVGGRGGLDEKVDLEVYAAEHSTFPHASIHDSGIELMLDALEQAEPKTVRVLILASMSDVAEILEQHEDIFVEKVSEVIIMGGVEPILSSDFLTPDTAYNNNCDMESAKLVYTKCQELRIPTVTLSRWAAYGCPVRPCLLDELAKTKHMIASNIQRMSKHSLDQLWRKVILPDNHPGREKLPSRCNTQWFMETFCDSNEIPNPLPDSPWTQVTKLNMYDPLAVLVCCPSYRDAHFYWQSKYVDGVEHKVIGSSNQTGVKDSCRLYSEYSSLFLDALKSAMKQPELPLGREKDTDLIASSVHLNRAA
;
A
#
# COMPACT_ATOMS: atom_id res chain seq x y z
N MET A 1 -33.75 10.86 -46.85
CA MET A 1 -35.00 10.10 -46.66
C MET A 1 -34.81 8.58 -46.69
N LYS A 2 -33.95 7.99 -47.55
CA LYS A 2 -33.69 6.53 -47.52
C LYS A 2 -32.90 6.04 -46.28
N SER A 3 -31.92 6.78 -45.76
CA SER A 3 -31.13 6.32 -44.60
C SER A 3 -31.88 6.33 -43.25
N GLN A 4 -32.91 7.16 -43.10
CA GLN A 4 -33.79 7.18 -41.91
C GLN A 4 -34.83 6.05 -41.95
N ALA A 5 -35.22 5.58 -43.13
CA ALA A 5 -36.12 4.43 -43.28
C ALA A 5 -35.41 3.10 -42.97
N ASP A 6 -34.15 2.95 -43.37
CA ASP A 6 -33.36 1.72 -43.12
C ASP A 6 -32.96 1.58 -41.64
N THR A 7 -32.71 2.69 -40.94
CA THR A 7 -32.47 2.67 -39.48
C THR A 7 -33.74 2.38 -38.68
N ALA A 8 -34.89 2.88 -39.13
CA ALA A 8 -36.20 2.57 -38.52
C ALA A 8 -36.62 1.11 -38.76
N ALA A 9 -36.33 0.55 -39.94
CA ALA A 9 -36.60 -0.86 -40.25
C ALA A 9 -35.67 -1.83 -39.49
N SER A 10 -34.40 -1.48 -39.31
CA SER A 10 -33.42 -2.25 -38.51
C SER A 10 -33.77 -2.27 -37.02
N THR A 11 -34.18 -1.13 -36.46
CA THR A 11 -34.64 -1.04 -35.05
C THR A 11 -35.97 -1.75 -34.83
N ALA A 12 -36.90 -1.70 -35.79
CA ALA A 12 -38.14 -2.47 -35.73
C ALA A 12 -37.89 -3.99 -35.83
N ALA A 13 -36.98 -4.45 -36.69
CA ALA A 13 -36.62 -5.87 -36.79
C ALA A 13 -35.92 -6.39 -35.51
N SER A 14 -35.06 -5.56 -34.91
CA SER A 14 -34.41 -5.85 -33.61
C SER A 14 -35.43 -5.89 -32.46
N SER A 15 -36.41 -4.97 -32.41
CA SER A 15 -37.47 -4.96 -31.37
C SER A 15 -38.43 -6.14 -31.52
N VAL A 16 -38.74 -6.55 -32.76
CA VAL A 16 -39.57 -7.72 -33.05
C VAL A 16 -38.83 -9.01 -32.69
N ALA A 17 -37.53 -9.11 -32.95
CA ALA A 17 -36.70 -10.25 -32.57
C ALA A 17 -36.51 -10.37 -31.04
N THR A 18 -36.36 -9.25 -30.33
CA THR A 18 -36.36 -9.24 -28.84
C THR A 18 -37.74 -9.54 -28.26
N GLY A 19 -38.82 -9.06 -28.89
CA GLY A 19 -40.19 -9.40 -28.52
C GLY A 19 -40.54 -10.88 -28.71
N LEU A 20 -40.03 -11.51 -29.78
CA LEU A 20 -40.17 -12.95 -30.03
C LEU A 20 -39.34 -13.80 -29.05
N LYS A 21 -38.14 -13.34 -28.64
CA LYS A 21 -37.36 -13.98 -27.56
C LYS A 21 -38.07 -13.90 -26.20
N LYS A 22 -38.60 -12.73 -25.81
CA LYS A 22 -39.36 -12.55 -24.56
C LYS A 22 -40.65 -13.40 -24.51
N ARG A 23 -41.30 -13.66 -25.66
CA ARG A 23 -42.48 -14.54 -25.75
C ARG A 23 -42.19 -16.02 -25.47
N ARG A 24 -40.94 -16.49 -25.60
CA ARG A 24 -40.54 -17.89 -25.35
C ARG A 24 -39.96 -18.13 -23.95
N MET A 25 -39.60 -17.08 -23.22
CA MET A 25 -39.02 -17.20 -21.87
C MET A 25 -40.07 -17.61 -20.84
N SER A 26 -39.73 -18.58 -20.00
CA SER A 26 -40.51 -19.03 -18.85
C SER A 26 -40.33 -18.09 -17.65
N PHE A 27 -41.09 -18.32 -16.56
CA PHE A 27 -40.90 -17.57 -15.31
C PHE A 27 -39.47 -17.67 -14.78
N ASP A 28 -38.89 -18.87 -14.77
CA ASP A 28 -37.54 -19.11 -14.24
C ASP A 28 -36.48 -18.44 -15.11
N ASP A 29 -36.68 -18.40 -16.44
CA ASP A 29 -35.78 -17.68 -17.35
C ASP A 29 -35.75 -16.18 -17.07
N PHE A 30 -36.91 -15.57 -16.78
CA PHE A 30 -36.97 -14.16 -16.39
C PHE A 30 -36.32 -13.90 -15.02
N MET A 31 -36.48 -14.82 -14.06
CA MET A 31 -35.83 -14.71 -12.76
C MET A 31 -34.32 -14.79 -12.86
N VAL A 32 -33.78 -15.75 -13.62
CA VAL A 32 -32.33 -15.91 -13.83
C VAL A 32 -31.76 -14.71 -14.59
N ALA A 33 -32.43 -14.26 -15.65
CA ALA A 33 -32.02 -13.07 -16.38
C ALA A 33 -32.04 -11.82 -15.49
N GLY A 34 -33.08 -11.66 -14.65
CA GLY A 34 -33.19 -10.56 -13.70
C GLY A 34 -32.08 -10.60 -12.66
N ASP A 35 -31.79 -11.76 -12.07
CA ASP A 35 -30.69 -11.97 -11.12
C ASP A 35 -29.32 -11.67 -11.76
N THR A 36 -29.13 -12.06 -13.02
CA THR A 36 -27.90 -11.76 -13.78
C THR A 36 -27.74 -10.27 -14.05
N ALA A 37 -28.82 -9.58 -14.44
CA ALA A 37 -28.83 -8.15 -14.67
C ALA A 37 -28.57 -7.37 -13.36
N ALA A 38 -29.22 -7.76 -12.26
CA ALA A 38 -29.00 -7.17 -10.94
C ALA A 38 -27.56 -7.39 -10.45
N GLY A 39 -27.00 -8.60 -10.64
CA GLY A 39 -25.61 -8.90 -10.33
C GLY A 39 -24.61 -8.08 -11.16
N SER A 40 -25.00 -7.65 -12.36
CA SER A 40 -24.23 -6.74 -13.22
C SER A 40 -24.54 -5.26 -12.96
N LEU A 41 -25.23 -4.93 -11.86
CA LEU A 41 -25.65 -3.58 -11.48
C LEU A 41 -26.58 -2.87 -12.50
N LYS A 42 -27.19 -3.63 -13.43
CA LYS A 42 -28.17 -3.13 -14.41
C LYS A 42 -29.57 -3.16 -13.81
N TYR A 43 -29.80 -2.34 -12.79
CA TYR A 43 -31.04 -2.40 -12.00
C TYR A 43 -32.31 -2.07 -12.78
N THR A 44 -32.25 -1.21 -13.80
CA THR A 44 -33.41 -0.91 -14.67
C THR A 44 -33.84 -2.13 -15.47
N GLU A 45 -32.89 -2.83 -16.08
CA GLU A 45 -33.13 -4.06 -16.82
C GLU A 45 -33.65 -5.17 -15.89
N ALA A 46 -33.04 -5.31 -14.71
CA ALA A 46 -33.50 -6.27 -13.71
C ALA A 46 -34.96 -6.02 -13.27
N ILE A 47 -35.33 -4.75 -13.04
CA ILE A 47 -36.71 -4.35 -12.71
C ILE A 47 -37.68 -4.81 -13.80
N ASP A 48 -37.37 -4.56 -15.07
CA ASP A 48 -38.22 -4.96 -16.20
C ASP A 48 -38.39 -6.48 -16.26
N LEU A 49 -37.29 -7.22 -16.07
CA LEU A 49 -37.29 -8.69 -16.07
C LEU A 49 -38.11 -9.26 -14.90
N TYR A 50 -37.99 -8.70 -13.70
CA TYR A 50 -38.81 -9.14 -12.56
C TYR A 50 -40.29 -8.76 -12.73
N ASN A 51 -40.62 -7.62 -13.34
CA ASN A 51 -41.99 -7.27 -13.68
C ASN A 51 -42.61 -8.27 -14.67
N GLU A 52 -41.87 -8.71 -15.68
CA GLU A 52 -42.30 -9.77 -16.60
C GLU A 52 -42.49 -11.11 -15.88
N ALA A 53 -41.58 -11.49 -14.97
CA ALA A 53 -41.74 -12.67 -14.13
C ALA A 53 -43.03 -12.59 -13.27
N MET A 54 -43.33 -11.43 -12.69
CA MET A 54 -44.56 -11.20 -11.94
C MET A 54 -45.82 -11.38 -12.78
N GLN A 55 -45.83 -10.90 -14.02
CA GLN A 55 -46.98 -11.07 -14.92
C GLN A 55 -47.23 -12.54 -15.26
N ARG A 56 -46.17 -13.35 -15.39
CA ARG A 56 -46.28 -14.79 -15.69
C ARG A 56 -46.73 -15.62 -14.49
N ALA A 57 -46.31 -15.25 -13.28
CA ALA A 57 -46.68 -15.96 -12.05
C ALA A 57 -47.07 -14.97 -10.93
N PRO A 58 -48.26 -14.34 -11.02
CA PRO A 58 -48.67 -13.26 -10.10
C PRO A 58 -48.86 -13.71 -8.65
N ARG A 59 -48.95 -15.02 -8.41
CA ARG A 59 -49.05 -15.62 -7.08
C ARG A 59 -47.69 -15.87 -6.41
N ARG A 60 -46.57 -15.79 -7.14
CA ARG A 60 -45.21 -15.96 -6.59
C ARG A 60 -44.67 -14.62 -6.11
N LEU A 61 -44.20 -14.59 -4.87
CA LEU A 61 -43.73 -13.35 -4.22
C LEU A 61 -42.23 -13.09 -4.40
N GLU A 62 -41.44 -14.08 -4.81
CA GLU A 62 -40.00 -13.98 -5.02
C GLU A 62 -39.58 -12.82 -5.95
N PRO A 63 -40.25 -12.58 -7.09
CA PRO A 63 -39.92 -11.44 -7.95
C PRO A 63 -40.15 -10.10 -7.26
N ASN A 64 -41.19 -9.97 -6.43
CA ASN A 64 -41.51 -8.73 -5.71
C ASN A 64 -40.42 -8.35 -4.72
N LEU A 65 -39.82 -9.33 -4.04
CA LEU A 65 -38.72 -9.09 -3.09
C LEU A 65 -37.45 -8.62 -3.81
N LYS A 66 -37.13 -9.24 -4.96
CA LYS A 66 -35.99 -8.86 -5.79
C LYS A 66 -36.19 -7.49 -6.44
N LEU A 67 -37.41 -7.21 -6.91
CA LEU A 67 -37.84 -5.91 -7.42
C LEU A 67 -37.72 -4.82 -6.37
N GLY A 68 -38.23 -5.05 -5.15
CA GLY A 68 -38.08 -4.13 -4.02
C GLY A 68 -36.62 -3.82 -3.70
N SER A 69 -35.74 -4.82 -3.77
CA SER A 69 -34.29 -4.63 -3.60
C SER A 69 -33.66 -3.77 -4.70
N CYS A 70 -34.00 -3.99 -5.97
CA CYS A 70 -33.49 -3.17 -7.08
C CYS A 70 -33.98 -1.71 -6.98
N LEU A 71 -35.25 -1.52 -6.62
CA LEU A 71 -35.82 -0.18 -6.39
C LEU A 71 -35.12 0.56 -5.25
N ARG A 72 -34.71 -0.16 -4.18
CA ARG A 72 -33.91 0.42 -3.09
C ARG A 72 -32.54 0.90 -3.59
N GLU A 73 -31.84 0.10 -4.40
CA GLU A 73 -30.54 0.48 -4.97
C GLU A 73 -30.65 1.68 -5.92
N MET A 74 -31.79 1.83 -6.62
CA MET A 74 -32.09 3.01 -7.44
C MET A 74 -32.62 4.22 -6.65
N ALA A 75 -32.60 4.18 -5.32
CA ALA A 75 -33.19 5.20 -4.44
C ALA A 75 -34.70 5.48 -4.66
N ARG A 76 -35.43 4.57 -5.31
CA ARG A 76 -36.90 4.62 -5.50
C ARG A 76 -37.60 4.06 -4.26
N TYR A 77 -37.34 4.70 -3.13
CA TYR A 77 -37.69 4.17 -1.80
C TYR A 77 -39.18 3.98 -1.57
N ARG A 78 -40.03 4.92 -2.03
CA ARG A 78 -41.50 4.83 -1.85
C ARG A 78 -42.10 3.63 -2.58
N GLU A 79 -41.61 3.36 -3.79
CA GLU A 79 -42.09 2.23 -4.60
C GLU A 79 -41.63 0.91 -4.02
N SER A 80 -40.36 0.84 -3.59
CA SER A 80 -39.81 -0.31 -2.85
C SER A 80 -40.64 -0.60 -1.58
N GLU A 81 -40.94 0.43 -0.78
CA GLU A 81 -41.72 0.31 0.46
C GLU A 81 -43.11 -0.25 0.18
N LYS A 82 -43.80 0.28 -0.82
CA LYS A 82 -45.13 -0.18 -1.22
C LYS A 82 -45.13 -1.66 -1.63
N ILE A 83 -44.16 -2.09 -2.43
CA ILE A 83 -44.07 -3.48 -2.91
C ILE A 83 -43.72 -4.43 -1.77
N LEU A 84 -42.77 -4.07 -0.90
CA LEU A 84 -42.33 -4.90 0.22
C LEU A 84 -43.41 -5.01 1.31
N LEU A 85 -44.11 -3.92 1.63
CA LEU A 85 -45.26 -3.95 2.54
C LEU A 85 -46.42 -4.76 1.96
N ALA A 86 -46.72 -4.62 0.66
CA ALA A 86 -47.75 -5.44 0.03
C ALA A 86 -47.43 -6.95 0.08
N CYS A 87 -46.15 -7.32 0.06
CA CYS A 87 -45.73 -8.70 0.31
C CYS A 87 -46.06 -9.11 1.75
N ILE A 88 -45.66 -8.32 2.75
CA ILE A 88 -45.78 -8.68 4.18
C ILE A 88 -47.22 -8.61 4.70
N ASP A 89 -47.98 -7.58 4.31
CA ASP A 89 -49.34 -7.30 4.80
C ASP A 89 -50.42 -8.03 3.99
N GLY A 90 -50.09 -8.50 2.78
CA GLY A 90 -50.98 -9.37 2.03
C GLY A 90 -51.28 -10.62 2.85
N LYS A 91 -52.55 -11.01 2.96
CA LYS A 91 -52.98 -12.34 3.44
C LYS A 91 -52.54 -13.44 2.46
N SER A 92 -51.26 -13.46 2.11
CA SER A 92 -50.63 -14.43 1.24
C SER A 92 -50.55 -15.72 2.01
N GLN A 93 -51.40 -16.67 1.62
CA GLN A 93 -51.33 -18.05 2.08
C GLN A 93 -49.92 -18.63 1.86
N GLN A 94 -49.17 -18.14 0.85
CA GLN A 94 -47.80 -18.54 0.55
C GLN A 94 -46.79 -18.11 1.61
N LEU A 95 -46.91 -16.92 2.20
CA LEU A 95 -46.02 -16.46 3.29
C LEU A 95 -46.34 -17.19 4.61
N ALA A 96 -47.60 -17.52 4.84
CA ALA A 96 -48.00 -18.36 5.96
C ALA A 96 -47.47 -19.81 5.80
N LEU A 97 -47.36 -20.31 4.57
CA LEU A 97 -46.86 -21.64 4.24
C LEU A 97 -45.32 -21.70 4.09
N ASN A 98 -44.65 -20.56 3.88
CA ASN A 98 -43.20 -20.50 3.68
C ASN A 98 -42.53 -19.46 4.62
N PRO A 99 -42.07 -19.90 5.81
CA PRO A 99 -41.37 -19.06 6.77
C PRO A 99 -40.07 -18.43 6.23
N GLU A 100 -39.32 -19.11 5.36
CA GLU A 100 -38.07 -18.55 4.82
C GLU A 100 -38.34 -17.34 3.90
N LEU A 101 -39.39 -17.43 3.08
CA LEU A 101 -39.81 -16.33 2.21
C LEU A 101 -40.27 -15.10 3.02
N HIS A 102 -40.96 -15.32 4.14
CA HIS A 102 -41.36 -14.25 5.05
C HIS A 102 -40.15 -13.61 5.74
N LEU A 103 -39.18 -14.41 6.18
CA LEU A 103 -37.93 -13.88 6.73
C LEU A 103 -37.20 -12.97 5.72
N ARG A 104 -37.09 -13.40 4.45
CA ARG A 104 -36.48 -12.61 3.37
C ARG A 104 -37.24 -11.30 3.10
N ALA A 105 -38.56 -11.30 3.20
CA ALA A 105 -39.38 -10.10 3.08
C ALA A 105 -39.08 -9.09 4.21
N LEU A 106 -39.02 -9.56 5.46
CA LEU A 106 -38.66 -8.74 6.62
C LEU A 106 -37.25 -8.16 6.49
N GLN A 107 -36.27 -8.97 6.09
CA GLN A 107 -34.89 -8.53 5.85
C GLN A 107 -34.83 -7.42 4.79
N SER A 108 -35.56 -7.59 3.68
CA SER A 108 -35.59 -6.60 2.59
C SER A 108 -36.23 -5.27 3.04
N LEU A 109 -37.31 -5.34 3.81
CA LEU A 109 -37.96 -4.15 4.38
C LEU A 109 -37.07 -3.44 5.40
N ALA A 110 -36.36 -4.20 6.25
CA ALA A 110 -35.43 -3.63 7.21
C ALA A 110 -34.25 -2.92 6.52
N ALA A 111 -33.67 -3.53 5.48
CA ALA A 111 -32.62 -2.93 4.67
C ALA A 111 -33.10 -1.65 3.96
N LEU A 112 -34.36 -1.60 3.52
CA LEU A 112 -34.98 -0.38 2.97
C LEU A 112 -35.07 0.72 4.02
N TYR A 113 -35.61 0.42 5.21
CA TYR A 113 -35.69 1.42 6.28
C TYR A 113 -34.33 1.90 6.73
N GLN A 114 -33.33 1.02 6.77
CA GLN A 114 -31.94 1.40 7.02
C GLN A 114 -31.41 2.36 5.94
N ALA A 115 -31.66 2.09 4.65
CA ALA A 115 -31.26 2.97 3.54
C ALA A 115 -31.94 4.35 3.60
N GLN A 116 -33.17 4.42 4.13
CA GLN A 116 -33.89 5.67 4.39
C GLN A 116 -33.47 6.34 5.71
N SER A 117 -32.49 5.80 6.44
CA SER A 117 -32.10 6.23 7.80
C SER A 117 -33.23 6.19 8.84
N LYS A 118 -34.29 5.41 8.60
CA LYS A 118 -35.39 5.13 9.55
C LYS A 118 -35.00 4.01 10.51
N TYR A 119 -33.94 4.22 11.30
CA TYR A 119 -33.33 3.16 12.12
C TYR A 119 -34.27 2.51 13.13
N GLU A 120 -35.13 3.27 13.81
CA GLU A 120 -36.09 2.70 14.76
C GLU A 120 -37.07 1.72 14.10
N SER A 121 -37.52 2.05 12.89
CA SER A 121 -38.40 1.17 12.11
C SER A 121 -37.65 -0.07 11.65
N ALA A 122 -36.41 0.09 11.16
CA ALA A 122 -35.54 -1.02 10.78
C ALA A 122 -35.27 -1.97 11.96
N ILE A 123 -34.98 -1.44 13.15
CA ILE A 123 -34.76 -2.21 14.38
C ILE A 123 -35.99 -3.03 14.74
N LYS A 124 -37.20 -2.44 14.73
CA LYS A 124 -38.45 -3.17 15.00
C LYS A 124 -38.65 -4.35 14.05
N ILE A 125 -38.37 -4.16 12.76
CA ILE A 125 -38.47 -5.24 11.76
C ILE A 125 -37.37 -6.29 11.98
N HIS A 126 -36.13 -5.88 12.27
CA HIS A 126 -35.04 -6.81 12.55
C HIS A 126 -35.27 -7.67 13.80
N VAL A 127 -35.84 -7.12 14.88
CA VAL A 127 -36.21 -7.90 16.08
C VAL A 127 -37.17 -9.02 15.72
N ARG A 128 -38.19 -8.73 14.89
CA ARG A 128 -39.13 -9.74 14.37
C ARG A 128 -38.40 -10.77 13.49
N ALA A 129 -37.54 -10.31 12.59
CA ALA A 129 -36.77 -11.17 11.68
C ALA A 129 -35.83 -12.12 12.45
N VAL A 130 -35.11 -11.64 13.45
CA VAL A 130 -34.20 -12.46 14.28
C VAL A 130 -35.00 -13.47 15.11
N SER A 131 -36.11 -13.05 15.72
CA SER A 131 -36.99 -13.96 16.45
C SER A 131 -37.51 -15.09 15.56
N MET A 132 -37.92 -14.75 14.34
CA MET A 132 -38.41 -15.69 13.35
C MET A 132 -37.30 -16.62 12.83
N ALA A 133 -36.12 -16.07 12.52
CA ALA A 133 -34.98 -16.86 12.08
C ALA A 133 -34.55 -17.91 13.12
N ARG A 134 -34.65 -17.58 14.42
CA ARG A 134 -34.36 -18.53 15.51
C ARG A 134 -35.44 -19.60 15.72
N SER A 135 -36.68 -19.36 15.30
CA SER A 135 -37.79 -20.30 15.50
C SER A 135 -38.04 -21.25 14.33
N ILE A 136 -37.46 -21.00 13.15
CA ILE A 136 -37.63 -21.87 11.98
C ILE A 136 -36.76 -23.12 12.16
N GLU A 137 -37.38 -24.28 12.41
CA GLU A 137 -36.69 -25.56 12.46
C GLU A 137 -36.06 -25.91 11.10
N GLY A 138 -34.81 -26.39 11.12
CA GLY A 138 -34.08 -26.73 9.89
C GLY A 138 -33.64 -25.51 9.04
N LEU A 139 -33.80 -24.28 9.54
CA LEU A 139 -33.31 -23.10 8.83
C LEU A 139 -31.80 -23.21 8.63
N ASN A 140 -31.36 -22.89 7.41
CA ASN A 140 -29.94 -22.78 7.11
C ASN A 140 -29.29 -21.78 8.09
N ARG A 141 -28.27 -22.23 8.83
CA ARG A 141 -27.52 -21.44 9.81
C ARG A 141 -26.96 -20.14 9.22
N ILE A 142 -26.64 -20.13 7.94
CA ILE A 142 -26.19 -18.93 7.20
C ILE A 142 -27.30 -17.88 7.07
N CYS A 143 -28.56 -18.28 6.91
CA CYS A 143 -29.68 -17.35 6.89
C CYS A 143 -29.84 -16.65 8.25
N LEU A 144 -29.61 -17.35 9.37
CA LEU A 144 -29.55 -16.74 10.70
C LEU A 144 -28.38 -15.76 10.80
N ALA A 145 -27.16 -16.15 10.40
CA ALA A 145 -25.99 -15.27 10.42
C ALA A 145 -26.20 -13.99 9.58
N ASN A 146 -26.84 -14.09 8.41
CA ASN A 146 -27.19 -12.95 7.56
C ASN A 146 -28.21 -12.03 8.23
N THR A 147 -29.22 -12.60 8.90
CA THR A 147 -30.22 -11.83 9.66
C THR A 147 -29.58 -11.07 10.81
N LEU A 148 -28.72 -11.74 11.59
CA LEU A 148 -27.99 -11.15 12.71
C LEU A 148 -27.03 -10.05 12.23
N SER A 149 -26.29 -10.29 11.13
CA SER A 149 -25.38 -9.31 10.54
C SER A 149 -26.11 -8.04 10.08
N GLY A 150 -27.26 -8.20 9.40
CA GLY A 150 -28.08 -7.07 8.98
C GLY A 150 -28.64 -6.27 10.16
N TYR A 151 -29.08 -6.96 11.21
CA TYR A 151 -29.55 -6.31 12.43
C TYR A 151 -28.43 -5.55 13.13
N ALA A 152 -27.26 -6.18 13.29
CA ALA A 152 -26.08 -5.61 13.90
C ALA A 152 -25.60 -4.35 13.16
N GLU A 153 -25.63 -4.37 11.83
CA GLU A 153 -25.25 -3.20 11.00
C GLU A 153 -26.25 -2.03 11.17
N THR A 154 -27.55 -2.32 11.32
CA THR A 154 -28.55 -1.30 11.66
C THR A 154 -28.33 -0.73 13.08
N LEU A 155 -28.00 -1.58 14.05
CA LEU A 155 -27.64 -1.16 15.41
C LEU A 155 -26.37 -0.29 15.41
N ARG A 156 -25.34 -0.67 14.65
CA ARG A 156 -24.10 0.10 14.53
C ARG A 156 -24.36 1.50 13.96
N LYS A 157 -25.14 1.61 12.89
CA LYS A 157 -25.48 2.92 12.28
C LYS A 157 -26.38 3.79 13.16
N SER A 158 -27.17 3.18 14.04
CA SER A 158 -28.02 3.91 15.00
C SER A 158 -27.34 4.24 16.33
N GLY A 159 -26.09 3.80 16.53
CA GLY A 159 -25.31 4.05 17.76
C GLY A 159 -25.47 2.99 18.86
N GLY A 160 -26.24 1.92 18.62
CA GLY A 160 -26.41 0.77 19.53
C GLY A 160 -25.21 -0.17 19.54
N PHE A 161 -24.00 0.35 19.81
CA PHE A 161 -22.75 -0.39 19.59
C PHE A 161 -22.58 -1.68 20.42
N PRO A 162 -22.92 -1.75 21.71
CA PRO A 162 -22.75 -2.99 22.48
C PRO A 162 -23.60 -4.15 21.93
N SER A 163 -24.83 -3.86 21.50
CA SER A 163 -25.70 -4.86 20.87
C SER A 163 -25.19 -5.22 19.47
N ALA A 164 -24.70 -4.25 18.69
CA ALA A 164 -24.09 -4.51 17.39
C ALA A 164 -22.87 -5.45 17.52
N GLU A 165 -21.98 -5.20 18.48
CA GLU A 165 -20.81 -6.06 18.74
C GLU A 165 -21.25 -7.49 19.04
N LYS A 166 -22.21 -7.66 19.96
CA LYS A 166 -22.76 -8.97 20.33
C LYS A 166 -23.26 -9.75 19.11
N TYR A 167 -24.10 -9.13 18.27
CA TYR A 167 -24.69 -9.81 17.13
C TYR A 167 -23.71 -10.05 15.96
N HIS A 168 -22.72 -9.16 15.76
CA HIS A 168 -21.64 -9.43 14.79
C HIS A 168 -20.74 -10.58 15.24
N ARG A 169 -20.43 -10.71 16.54
CA ARG A 169 -19.70 -11.87 17.08
C ARG A 169 -20.49 -13.17 16.90
N GLU A 170 -21.78 -13.17 17.26
CA GLU A 170 -22.67 -14.33 17.06
C GLU A 170 -22.74 -14.74 15.57
N ALA A 171 -22.89 -13.77 14.65
CA ALA A 171 -22.89 -14.05 13.22
C ALA A 171 -21.55 -14.60 12.72
N LEU A 172 -20.42 -14.09 13.23
CA LEU A 172 -19.09 -14.61 12.91
C LEU A 172 -18.94 -16.05 13.39
N GLU A 173 -19.31 -16.36 14.64
CA GLU A 173 -19.26 -17.73 15.20
C GLU A 173 -20.06 -18.73 14.36
N ILE A 174 -21.28 -18.36 13.94
CA ILE A 174 -22.12 -19.21 13.10
C ILE A 174 -21.46 -19.47 11.74
N ARG A 175 -20.92 -18.44 11.08
CA ARG A 175 -20.23 -18.62 9.80
C ARG A 175 -18.95 -19.44 9.96
N THR A 176 -18.20 -19.26 11.05
CA THR A 176 -17.00 -20.05 11.36
C THR A 176 -17.34 -21.54 11.47
N LEU A 177 -18.40 -21.88 12.21
CA LEU A 177 -18.87 -23.26 12.31
C LEU A 177 -19.31 -23.81 10.94
N ALA A 178 -20.05 -23.04 10.15
CA ALA A 178 -20.50 -23.47 8.83
C ALA A 178 -19.33 -23.75 7.86
N VAL A 179 -18.22 -23.01 7.98
CA VAL A 179 -16.98 -23.28 7.23
C VAL A 179 -16.34 -24.59 7.70
N THR A 180 -16.25 -24.83 9.01
CA THR A 180 -15.70 -26.11 9.54
C THR A 180 -16.52 -27.32 9.14
N GLU A 181 -17.83 -27.14 8.97
CA GLU A 181 -18.77 -28.17 8.48
C GLU A 181 -18.76 -28.33 6.95
N GLY A 182 -17.97 -27.53 6.22
CA GLY A 182 -17.88 -27.56 4.75
C GLY A 182 -19.12 -27.00 4.03
N ALA A 183 -20.02 -26.32 4.73
CA ALA A 183 -21.26 -25.77 4.16
C ALA A 183 -21.03 -24.48 3.37
N VAL A 184 -19.93 -23.75 3.65
CA VAL A 184 -19.62 -22.44 3.10
C VAL A 184 -18.10 -22.27 2.89
N SER A 185 -17.72 -21.41 1.93
CA SER A 185 -16.30 -21.07 1.70
C SER A 185 -15.70 -20.18 2.80
N GLU A 186 -14.41 -20.35 3.08
CA GLU A 186 -13.68 -19.49 4.03
C GLU A 186 -13.76 -17.99 3.67
N LEU A 187 -13.88 -17.66 2.38
CA LEU A 187 -13.93 -16.27 1.90
C LEU A 187 -15.14 -15.50 2.48
N GLU A 188 -16.24 -16.19 2.82
CA GLU A 188 -17.41 -15.54 3.43
C GLU A 188 -17.11 -15.01 4.84
N LEU A 189 -16.14 -15.60 5.56
CA LEU A 189 -15.73 -15.08 6.87
C LEU A 189 -15.13 -13.69 6.77
N ALA A 190 -14.51 -13.34 5.63
CA ALA A 190 -13.92 -12.01 5.44
C ALA A 190 -14.97 -10.89 5.57
N VAL A 191 -16.23 -11.15 5.21
CA VAL A 191 -17.33 -10.20 5.39
C VAL A 191 -17.66 -10.03 6.87
N SER A 192 -17.78 -11.12 7.62
CA SER A 192 -18.00 -11.08 9.08
C SER A 192 -16.90 -10.32 9.81
N TYR A 193 -15.65 -10.62 9.48
CA TYR A 193 -14.47 -9.96 10.03
C TYR A 193 -14.48 -8.46 9.73
N THR A 194 -14.81 -8.07 8.50
CA THR A 194 -14.92 -6.65 8.12
C THR A 194 -16.02 -5.94 8.92
N GLN A 195 -17.19 -6.56 9.05
CA GLN A 195 -18.33 -6.00 9.78
C GLN A 195 -18.06 -5.85 11.29
N LEU A 196 -17.49 -6.87 11.92
CA LEU A 196 -17.09 -6.82 13.31
C LEU A 196 -15.97 -5.78 13.51
N GLY A 197 -14.98 -5.73 12.63
CA GLY A 197 -13.91 -4.72 12.62
C GLY A 197 -14.45 -3.29 12.58
N CYS A 198 -15.40 -3.00 11.69
CA CYS A 198 -16.08 -1.70 11.61
C CYS A 198 -16.84 -1.34 12.89
N THR A 199 -17.45 -2.33 13.55
CA THR A 199 -18.15 -2.15 14.83
C THR A 199 -17.18 -1.82 15.95
N LEU A 200 -16.09 -2.58 16.06
CA LEU A 200 -15.03 -2.36 17.04
C LEU A 200 -14.35 -1.00 16.84
N SER A 201 -14.14 -0.57 15.59
CA SER A 201 -13.61 0.75 15.26
C SER A 201 -14.55 1.87 15.76
N ALA A 202 -15.86 1.71 15.58
CA ALA A 202 -16.86 2.66 16.08
C ALA A 202 -16.90 2.74 17.62
N ILE A 203 -16.60 1.64 18.30
CA ILE A 203 -16.44 1.55 19.77
C ILE A 203 -15.07 2.09 20.23
N GLU A 204 -14.17 2.42 19.30
CA GLU A 204 -12.78 2.85 19.54
C GLU A 204 -11.86 1.75 20.12
N LYS A 205 -12.22 0.48 19.93
CA LYS A 205 -11.35 -0.68 20.20
C LYS A 205 -10.41 -0.93 19.01
N ALA A 206 -9.46 -0.01 18.80
CA ALA A 206 -8.61 0.00 17.59
C ALA A 206 -7.77 -1.27 17.41
N HIS A 207 -7.24 -1.85 18.50
CA HIS A 207 -6.45 -3.08 18.43
C HIS A 207 -7.29 -4.29 17.98
N GLU A 208 -8.42 -4.54 18.63
CA GLU A 208 -9.33 -5.63 18.20
C GLU A 208 -9.86 -5.40 16.79
N SER A 209 -10.18 -4.15 16.42
CA SER A 209 -10.63 -3.79 15.07
C SER A 209 -9.58 -4.13 14.01
N TYR A 210 -8.31 -3.73 14.25
CA TYR A 210 -7.19 -4.07 13.39
C TYR A 210 -7.07 -5.59 13.21
N GLU A 211 -7.16 -6.37 14.28
CA GLU A 211 -7.09 -7.83 14.22
C GLU A 211 -8.19 -8.44 13.33
N GLN A 212 -9.43 -7.96 13.43
CA GLN A 212 -10.50 -8.43 12.56
C GLN A 212 -10.26 -8.04 11.10
N HIS A 213 -9.88 -6.79 10.82
CA HIS A 213 -9.59 -6.36 9.45
C HIS A 213 -8.38 -7.10 8.86
N ARG A 214 -7.38 -7.42 9.68
CA ARG A 214 -6.24 -8.26 9.31
C ARG A 214 -6.70 -9.66 8.91
N MET A 215 -7.59 -10.31 9.68
CA MET A 215 -8.15 -11.61 9.31
C MET A 215 -8.95 -11.55 8.00
N ALA A 216 -9.73 -10.50 7.77
CA ALA A 216 -10.42 -10.30 6.50
C ALA A 216 -9.44 -10.16 5.33
N LEU A 217 -8.36 -9.37 5.51
CA LEU A 217 -7.31 -9.19 4.53
C LEU A 217 -6.63 -10.53 4.20
N THR A 218 -6.31 -11.34 5.21
CA THR A 218 -5.72 -12.68 5.05
C THR A 218 -6.54 -13.57 4.14
N LEU A 219 -7.84 -13.68 4.41
CA LEU A 219 -8.73 -14.52 3.62
C LEU A 219 -8.89 -13.99 2.20
N ARG A 220 -9.05 -12.67 2.04
CA ARG A 220 -9.16 -12.05 0.72
C ARG A 220 -7.87 -12.25 -0.09
N TYR A 221 -6.70 -12.15 0.52
CA TYR A 221 -5.43 -12.44 -0.16
C TYR A 221 -5.24 -13.90 -0.56
N ARG A 222 -5.78 -14.84 0.21
CA ARG A 222 -5.72 -16.27 -0.13
C ARG A 222 -6.50 -16.60 -1.39
N TYR A 223 -7.64 -15.94 -1.62
CA TYR A 223 -8.59 -16.31 -2.67
C TYR A 223 -8.75 -15.32 -3.82
N LEU A 224 -8.30 -14.08 -3.64
CA LEU A 224 -8.49 -13.00 -4.61
C LEU A 224 -7.14 -12.48 -5.13
N ASP A 225 -7.16 -11.90 -6.32
CA ASP A 225 -5.99 -11.19 -6.82
C ASP A 225 -5.69 -9.96 -5.94
N PHE A 226 -4.43 -9.58 -5.87
CA PHE A 226 -3.96 -8.45 -5.06
C PHE A 226 -4.49 -7.12 -5.60
N SER A 227 -4.80 -7.04 -6.90
CA SER A 227 -5.44 -5.88 -7.50
C SER A 227 -6.96 -5.84 -7.29
N HIS A 228 -7.53 -6.76 -6.50
CA HIS A 228 -8.98 -6.85 -6.31
C HIS A 228 -9.52 -5.76 -5.39
N GLY A 229 -10.71 -5.22 -5.71
CA GLY A 229 -11.31 -4.12 -4.94
C GLY A 229 -11.58 -4.43 -3.46
N LEU A 230 -11.91 -5.68 -3.13
CA LEU A 230 -12.08 -6.14 -1.74
C LEU A 230 -10.75 -6.19 -0.96
N VAL A 231 -9.64 -6.49 -1.64
CA VAL A 231 -8.31 -6.43 -1.03
C VAL A 231 -7.98 -4.98 -0.65
N SER A 232 -8.18 -4.06 -1.59
CA SER A 232 -8.04 -2.61 -1.35
C SER A 232 -8.91 -2.10 -0.19
N GLU A 233 -10.15 -2.58 -0.07
CA GLU A 233 -11.01 -2.26 1.07
C GLU A 233 -10.40 -2.69 2.40
N SER A 234 -9.92 -3.93 2.50
CA SER A 234 -9.28 -4.44 3.71
C SER A 234 -7.99 -3.69 4.04
N LEU A 235 -7.18 -3.36 3.04
CA LEU A 235 -5.98 -2.54 3.19
C LEU A 235 -6.29 -1.17 3.81
N ASN A 236 -7.32 -0.47 3.30
CA ASN A 236 -7.77 0.81 3.86
C ASN A 236 -8.16 0.69 5.34
N TYR A 237 -8.92 -0.34 5.71
CA TYR A 237 -9.32 -0.53 7.10
C TYR A 237 -8.14 -0.87 8.02
N CYS A 238 -7.20 -1.70 7.55
CA CYS A 238 -5.96 -1.97 8.29
C CYS A 238 -5.15 -0.69 8.49
N ALA A 239 -4.92 0.09 7.43
CA ALA A 239 -4.17 1.34 7.48
C ALA A 239 -4.81 2.36 8.43
N ALA A 240 -6.13 2.56 8.34
CA ALA A 240 -6.86 3.48 9.21
C ALA A 240 -6.73 3.09 10.69
N ASN A 241 -6.80 1.79 11.04
CA ASN A 241 -6.64 1.36 12.43
C ASN A 241 -5.18 1.43 12.89
N LEU A 242 -4.19 1.16 12.02
CA LEU A 242 -2.77 1.34 12.32
C LEU A 242 -2.45 2.81 12.64
N SER A 243 -2.98 3.76 11.88
CA SER A 243 -2.88 5.20 12.17
C SER A 243 -3.43 5.53 13.57
N ARG A 244 -4.62 5.01 13.93
CA ARG A 244 -5.21 5.19 15.27
C ARG A 244 -4.38 4.58 16.40
N LEU A 245 -3.63 3.52 16.11
CA LEU A 245 -2.69 2.87 17.03
C LEU A 245 -1.31 3.55 17.06
N ARG A 246 -1.14 4.72 16.42
CA ARG A 246 0.15 5.43 16.27
C ARG A 246 1.21 4.62 15.52
N ARG A 247 0.78 3.59 14.79
CA ARG A 247 1.61 2.73 13.92
C ARG A 247 1.47 3.18 12.46
N GLY A 248 1.49 4.49 12.23
CA GLY A 248 1.29 5.10 10.91
C GLY A 248 2.31 4.63 9.87
N GLU A 249 3.56 4.37 10.29
CA GLU A 249 4.63 3.85 9.42
C GLU A 249 4.26 2.52 8.74
N GLU A 250 3.53 1.65 9.45
CA GLU A 250 3.03 0.39 8.90
C GLU A 250 1.77 0.58 8.05
N GLY A 251 1.01 1.66 8.29
CA GLY A 251 -0.23 1.96 7.58
C GLY A 251 -0.01 2.62 6.21
N ILE A 252 1.05 3.42 6.06
CA ILE A 252 1.42 4.10 4.81
C ILE A 252 1.53 3.12 3.62
N PRO A 253 2.33 2.04 3.67
CA PRO A 253 2.46 1.12 2.54
C PRO A 253 1.13 0.45 2.16
N LEU A 254 0.30 0.11 3.16
CA LEU A 254 -1.02 -0.47 2.91
C LEU A 254 -1.97 0.53 2.22
N ALA A 255 -1.97 1.79 2.66
CA ALA A 255 -2.78 2.86 2.06
C ALA A 255 -2.33 3.20 0.64
N LEU A 256 -1.01 3.32 0.39
CA LEU A 256 -0.45 3.52 -0.95
C LEU A 256 -0.83 2.37 -1.89
N HIS A 257 -0.76 1.13 -1.41
CA HIS A 257 -1.20 -0.02 -2.18
C HIS A 257 -2.70 0.07 -2.52
N ALA A 258 -3.54 0.33 -1.52
CA ALA A 258 -4.97 0.48 -1.74
C ALA A 258 -5.28 1.62 -2.72
N LEU A 259 -4.48 2.70 -2.71
CA LEU A 259 -4.62 3.85 -3.59
C LEU A 259 -4.38 3.45 -5.04
N GLN A 260 -3.33 2.66 -5.29
CA GLN A 260 -3.00 2.13 -6.61
C GLN A 260 -4.15 1.28 -7.19
N ILE A 261 -4.73 0.40 -6.36
CA ILE A 261 -5.87 -0.43 -6.77
C ILE A 261 -7.11 0.43 -7.07
N ARG A 262 -7.45 1.40 -6.21
CA ARG A 262 -8.63 2.23 -6.44
C ARG A 262 -8.47 3.10 -7.69
N LYS A 263 -7.26 3.57 -7.97
CA LYS A 263 -6.96 4.30 -9.19
C LYS A 263 -7.15 3.43 -10.42
N SER A 264 -6.60 2.21 -10.45
CA SER A 264 -6.73 1.33 -11.61
C SER A 264 -8.18 0.89 -11.87
N LEU A 265 -8.96 0.67 -10.81
CA LEU A 265 -10.36 0.23 -10.93
C LEU A 265 -11.34 1.37 -11.24
N PHE A 266 -11.15 2.56 -10.67
CA PHE A 266 -12.15 3.63 -10.70
C PHE A 266 -11.65 4.97 -11.28
N GLY A 267 -10.34 5.15 -11.42
CA GLY A 267 -9.72 6.41 -11.82
C GLY A 267 -9.55 7.42 -10.68
N VAL A 268 -8.77 8.48 -10.93
CA VAL A 268 -8.36 9.48 -9.92
C VAL A 268 -9.46 10.47 -9.50
N ARG A 269 -10.59 10.51 -10.21
CA ARG A 269 -11.73 11.40 -9.91
C ARG A 269 -12.85 10.71 -9.13
N HIS A 270 -12.68 9.44 -8.77
CA HIS A 270 -13.73 8.67 -8.12
C HIS A 270 -13.69 8.81 -6.59
N PRO A 271 -14.84 8.89 -5.88
CA PRO A 271 -14.88 8.98 -4.43
C PRO A 271 -14.15 7.86 -3.68
N ALA A 272 -14.06 6.66 -4.26
CA ALA A 272 -13.30 5.56 -3.67
C ALA A 272 -11.79 5.82 -3.66
N TYR A 273 -11.26 6.53 -4.66
CA TYR A 273 -9.86 6.98 -4.67
C TYR A 273 -9.65 8.09 -3.63
N ALA A 274 -10.57 9.06 -3.56
CA ALA A 274 -10.55 10.12 -2.55
C ALA A 274 -10.59 9.57 -1.11
N HIS A 275 -11.41 8.54 -0.85
CA HIS A 275 -11.45 7.90 0.46
C HIS A 275 -10.08 7.35 0.86
N THR A 276 -9.38 6.68 -0.05
CA THR A 276 -8.02 6.17 0.23
C THR A 276 -7.02 7.30 0.46
N LEU A 277 -7.12 8.44 -0.24
CA LEU A 277 -6.30 9.62 0.06
C LEU A 277 -6.51 10.11 1.50
N SER A 278 -7.75 10.15 1.99
CA SER A 278 -8.02 10.51 3.38
C SER A 278 -7.42 9.51 4.37
N VAL A 279 -7.40 8.21 4.05
CA VAL A 279 -6.76 7.19 4.89
C VAL A 279 -5.25 7.38 4.91
N LEU A 280 -4.62 7.61 3.76
CA LEU A 280 -3.20 7.92 3.65
C LEU A 280 -2.83 9.17 4.44
N ALA A 281 -3.66 10.22 4.38
CA ALA A 281 -3.48 11.44 5.16
C ALA A 281 -3.49 11.17 6.67
N SER A 282 -4.39 10.32 7.17
CA SER A 282 -4.38 9.91 8.58
C SER A 282 -3.11 9.13 8.95
N CYS A 283 -2.57 8.31 8.04
CA CYS A 283 -1.29 7.63 8.26
C CYS A 283 -0.12 8.63 8.33
N TYR A 284 -0.06 9.60 7.41
CA TYR A 284 0.94 10.66 7.43
C TYR A 284 0.86 11.54 8.67
N HIS A 285 -0.35 11.92 9.09
CA HIS A 285 -0.58 12.67 10.34
C HIS A 285 -0.06 11.90 11.57
N ALA A 286 -0.27 10.59 11.62
CA ALA A 286 0.18 9.75 12.74
C ALA A 286 1.72 9.67 12.87
N VAL A 287 2.46 9.90 11.77
CA VAL A 287 3.94 9.94 11.77
C VAL A 287 4.50 11.37 11.75
N GLY A 288 3.67 12.39 11.95
CA GLY A 288 4.10 13.79 12.01
C GLY A 288 4.29 14.47 10.64
N ARG A 289 4.00 13.79 9.53
CA ARG A 289 4.09 14.34 8.17
C ARG A 289 2.85 15.13 7.80
N TYR A 290 2.65 16.28 8.46
CA TYR A 290 1.43 17.06 8.36
C TYR A 290 1.21 17.73 7.01
N LEU A 291 2.29 18.14 6.32
CA LEU A 291 2.17 18.76 4.99
C LEU A 291 1.69 17.74 3.95
N ASP A 292 2.27 16.54 3.90
CA ASP A 292 1.81 15.47 2.99
C ASP A 292 0.35 15.06 3.29
N ALA A 293 -0.04 15.04 4.58
CA ALA A 293 -1.42 14.80 4.98
C ALA A 293 -2.37 15.90 4.47
N CYS A 294 -1.93 17.15 4.51
CA CYS A 294 -2.67 18.31 4.01
C CYS A 294 -2.94 18.18 2.51
N ASP A 295 -1.90 17.90 1.70
CA ASP A 295 -2.02 17.73 0.25
C ASP A 295 -2.99 16.60 -0.13
N CYS A 296 -2.90 15.48 0.58
CA CYS A 296 -3.83 14.35 0.40
C CYS A 296 -5.28 14.75 0.68
N LEU A 297 -5.53 15.54 1.73
CA LEU A 297 -6.87 15.94 2.14
C LEU A 297 -7.47 17.03 1.25
N GLU A 298 -6.65 17.96 0.74
CA GLU A 298 -7.11 18.96 -0.21
C GLU A 298 -7.60 18.30 -1.50
N ARG A 299 -6.83 17.36 -2.07
CA ARG A 299 -7.24 16.56 -3.23
C ARG A 299 -8.46 15.69 -2.93
N CYS A 300 -8.51 15.07 -1.75
CA CYS A 300 -9.67 14.29 -1.31
C CYS A 300 -10.95 15.13 -1.31
N LEU A 301 -10.90 16.32 -0.71
CA LEU A 301 -12.02 17.24 -0.62
C LEU A 301 -12.43 17.77 -1.99
N GLU A 302 -11.50 18.12 -2.88
CA GLU A 302 -11.80 18.54 -4.26
C GLU A 302 -12.63 17.47 -4.99
N ILE A 303 -12.18 16.21 -4.95
CA ILE A 303 -12.88 15.10 -5.61
C ILE A 303 -14.26 14.88 -4.99
N CYS A 304 -14.35 14.87 -3.65
CA CYS A 304 -15.61 14.64 -2.95
C CYS A 304 -16.62 15.77 -3.16
N GLU A 305 -16.18 17.03 -3.24
CA GLU A 305 -17.05 18.18 -3.49
C GLU A 305 -17.67 18.15 -4.89
N VAL A 306 -16.90 17.72 -5.89
CA VAL A 306 -17.40 17.51 -7.26
C VAL A 306 -18.39 16.34 -7.29
N ALA A 307 -18.10 15.24 -6.60
CA ALA A 307 -18.91 14.03 -6.67
C ALA A 307 -20.22 14.10 -5.86
N PHE A 308 -20.20 14.71 -4.68
CA PHE A 308 -21.34 14.68 -3.74
C PHE A 308 -22.06 16.03 -3.57
N GLN A 309 -21.54 17.12 -4.17
CA GLN A 309 -21.89 18.51 -3.88
C GLN A 309 -21.32 19.01 -2.54
N LYS A 310 -21.04 20.32 -2.45
CA LYS A 310 -20.24 20.94 -1.36
C LYS A 310 -20.77 20.78 0.07
N ASN A 311 -22.05 20.49 0.24
CA ASN A 311 -22.71 20.39 1.54
C ASN A 311 -23.12 18.97 1.91
N HIS A 312 -22.62 17.94 1.22
CA HIS A 312 -23.07 16.57 1.48
C HIS A 312 -22.48 15.98 2.77
N ALA A 313 -23.29 15.32 3.60
CA ALA A 313 -22.85 14.75 4.89
C ALA A 313 -21.62 13.81 4.82
N ASN A 314 -21.40 13.13 3.69
CA ASN A 314 -20.24 12.26 3.49
C ASN A 314 -18.88 12.99 3.52
N ILE A 315 -18.82 14.32 3.37
CA ILE A 315 -17.54 15.05 3.42
C ILE A 315 -17.12 15.42 4.84
N ILE A 316 -18.02 15.33 5.83
CA ILE A 316 -17.74 15.73 7.22
C ILE A 316 -16.52 15.01 7.81
N PRO A 317 -16.33 13.68 7.65
CA PRO A 317 -15.14 13.01 8.17
C PRO A 317 -13.83 13.54 7.56
N ASN A 318 -13.83 13.87 6.26
CA ASN A 318 -12.66 14.42 5.57
C ASN A 318 -12.35 15.84 6.08
N LEU A 319 -13.38 16.67 6.29
CA LEU A 319 -13.24 18.01 6.88
C LEU A 319 -12.68 17.94 8.31
N MET A 320 -13.13 16.99 9.12
CA MET A 320 -12.59 16.80 10.47
C MET A 320 -11.10 16.46 10.45
N ASN A 321 -10.70 15.51 9.61
CA ASN A 321 -9.30 15.13 9.43
C ASN A 321 -8.46 16.33 8.95
N TYR A 322 -9.00 17.13 8.02
CA TYR A 322 -8.34 18.34 7.53
C TYR A 322 -8.19 19.41 8.61
N GLY A 323 -9.22 19.61 9.44
CA GLY A 323 -9.14 20.50 10.60
C GLY A 323 -8.08 20.07 11.61
N ASP A 324 -7.97 18.77 11.88
CA ASP A 324 -6.93 18.23 12.77
C ASP A 324 -5.52 18.43 12.22
N VAL A 325 -5.32 18.19 10.91
CA VAL A 325 -4.04 18.44 10.22
C VAL A 325 -3.68 19.93 10.22
N LEU A 326 -4.63 20.82 9.89
CA LEU A 326 -4.41 22.27 9.90
C LEU A 326 -4.04 22.78 11.29
N ARG A 327 -4.65 22.22 12.35
CA ARG A 327 -4.27 22.55 13.73
C ARG A 327 -2.84 22.12 14.03
N SER A 328 -2.44 20.90 13.63
CA SER A 328 -1.05 20.42 13.78
C SER A 328 -0.03 21.28 13.02
N LEU A 329 -0.44 21.88 11.90
CA LEU A 329 0.37 22.87 11.15
C LEU A 329 0.35 24.29 11.78
N GLY A 330 -0.42 24.52 12.84
CA GLY A 330 -0.54 25.83 13.48
C GLY A 330 -1.48 26.82 12.76
N HIS A 331 -2.19 26.39 11.70
CA HIS A 331 -3.18 27.19 10.99
C HIS A 331 -4.54 27.22 11.73
N LEU A 332 -4.54 27.74 12.96
CA LEU A 332 -5.67 27.66 13.90
C LEU A 332 -6.97 28.27 13.34
N ASP A 333 -6.89 29.44 12.69
CA ASP A 333 -8.07 30.11 12.10
C ASP A 333 -8.71 29.27 10.99
N LYS A 334 -7.88 28.70 10.09
CA LYS A 334 -8.37 27.83 9.02
C LYS A 334 -8.96 26.54 9.60
N ALA A 335 -8.28 25.93 10.57
CA ALA A 335 -8.78 24.73 11.25
C ALA A 335 -10.17 24.97 11.88
N LYS A 336 -10.34 26.10 12.58
CA LYS A 336 -11.60 26.49 13.20
C LYS A 336 -12.71 26.64 12.15
N SER A 337 -12.44 27.36 11.06
CA SER A 337 -13.41 27.54 9.96
C SER A 337 -13.82 26.20 9.32
N VAL A 338 -12.88 25.28 9.16
CA VAL A 338 -13.14 23.93 8.64
C VAL A 338 -14.03 23.12 9.59
N PHE A 339 -13.80 23.17 10.90
CA PHE A 339 -14.69 22.52 11.87
C PHE A 339 -16.08 23.16 11.94
N GLU A 340 -16.18 24.49 11.84
CA GLU A 340 -17.47 25.19 11.75
C GLU A 340 -18.26 24.78 10.50
N ARG A 341 -17.58 24.62 9.36
CA ARG A 341 -18.17 24.07 8.13
C ARG A 341 -18.69 22.65 8.35
N ALA A 342 -17.92 21.79 9.03
CA ALA A 342 -18.34 20.43 9.36
C ALA A 342 -19.60 20.41 10.25
N ILE A 343 -19.71 21.32 11.22
CA ILE A 343 -20.90 21.51 12.08
C ILE A 343 -22.11 21.95 11.24
N SER A 344 -21.94 22.95 10.38
CA SER A 344 -23.02 23.48 9.55
C SER A 344 -23.60 22.40 8.62
N ILE A 345 -22.75 21.57 8.01
CA ILE A 345 -23.18 20.45 7.18
C ILE A 345 -23.89 19.39 8.03
N HIS A 346 -23.40 19.09 9.23
CA HIS A 346 -24.06 18.14 10.13
C HIS A 346 -25.48 18.60 10.50
N GLU A 347 -25.62 19.86 10.92
CA GLU A 347 -26.91 20.45 11.33
C GLU A 347 -27.91 20.58 10.17
N LEU A 348 -27.42 20.69 8.92
CA LEU A 348 -28.27 20.68 7.72
C LEU A 348 -28.88 19.30 7.42
N HIS A 349 -28.18 18.22 7.76
CA HIS A 349 -28.49 16.87 7.29
C HIS A 349 -28.99 15.89 8.36
N PHE A 350 -28.70 16.12 9.64
CA PHE A 350 -29.05 15.21 10.74
C PHE A 350 -30.05 15.83 11.71
N LYS A 351 -30.95 15.00 12.24
CA LYS A 351 -31.85 15.42 13.33
C LYS A 351 -31.12 15.36 14.68
N ALA A 352 -31.58 16.15 15.65
CA ALA A 352 -31.05 16.13 17.02
C ALA A 352 -30.99 14.70 17.58
N GLY A 353 -29.83 14.28 18.09
CA GLY A 353 -29.56 12.92 18.59
C GLY A 353 -28.85 12.01 17.58
N GLN A 354 -28.88 12.30 16.27
CA GLN A 354 -28.24 11.45 15.26
C GLN A 354 -26.77 11.86 15.07
N LEU A 355 -25.85 10.89 15.22
CA LEU A 355 -24.40 11.12 15.12
C LEU A 355 -23.88 12.22 16.06
N ASP A 356 -24.51 12.40 17.22
CA ASP A 356 -24.17 13.44 18.21
C ASP A 356 -22.69 13.40 18.63
N ARG A 357 -22.06 12.23 18.62
CA ARG A 357 -20.64 12.08 18.91
C ARG A 357 -19.75 12.89 17.95
N GLN A 358 -20.07 12.86 16.65
CA GLN A 358 -19.32 13.58 15.63
C GLN A 358 -19.47 15.09 15.78
N LEU A 359 -20.73 15.53 15.95
CA LEU A 359 -21.06 16.93 16.20
C LEU A 359 -20.38 17.46 17.47
N SER A 360 -20.43 16.69 18.55
CA SER A 360 -19.78 17.02 19.83
C SER A 360 -18.28 17.17 19.68
N LYS A 361 -17.62 16.25 18.96
CA LYS A 361 -16.17 16.36 18.66
C LYS A 361 -15.86 17.67 17.93
N CYS A 362 -16.61 18.02 16.89
CA CYS A 362 -16.39 19.28 16.15
C CYS A 362 -16.61 20.51 17.05
N LYS A 363 -17.69 20.54 17.84
CA LYS A 363 -18.00 21.65 18.76
C LYS A 363 -16.90 21.84 19.83
N ILE A 364 -16.34 20.74 20.34
CA ILE A 364 -15.20 20.78 21.26
C ILE A 364 -13.97 21.39 20.56
N GLN A 365 -13.64 20.95 19.34
CA GLN A 365 -12.49 21.49 18.60
C GLN A 365 -12.63 22.99 18.33
N VAL A 366 -13.81 23.46 17.91
CA VAL A 366 -14.06 24.90 17.69
C VAL A 366 -13.87 25.70 18.98
N LYS A 367 -14.35 25.18 20.12
CA LYS A 367 -14.17 25.83 21.42
C LYS A 367 -12.68 25.90 21.81
N MET A 368 -11.96 24.79 21.72
CA MET A 368 -10.53 24.73 22.02
C MET A 368 -9.72 25.71 21.17
N LEU A 369 -9.93 25.69 19.85
CA LEU A 369 -9.26 26.61 18.93
C LEU A 369 -9.61 28.08 19.19
N ALA A 370 -10.85 28.38 19.58
CA ALA A 370 -11.25 29.73 19.94
C ALA A 370 -10.56 30.23 21.22
N ASP A 371 -10.29 29.35 22.18
CA ASP A 371 -9.57 29.71 23.40
C ASP A 371 -8.06 29.84 23.11
N GLU A 372 -7.46 28.92 22.34
CA GLU A 372 -6.07 29.03 21.88
C GLU A 372 -5.79 30.33 21.10
N LEU A 373 -6.71 30.75 20.23
CA LEU A 373 -6.61 32.00 19.48
C LEU A 373 -6.67 33.24 20.39
N LYS A 374 -7.49 33.23 21.45
CA LYS A 374 -7.53 34.32 22.45
C LYS A 374 -6.24 34.39 23.25
N ASP A 375 -5.69 33.24 23.63
CA ASP A 375 -4.44 33.17 24.38
C ASP A 375 -3.25 33.65 23.53
N LYS A 376 -3.23 33.34 22.22
CA LYS A 376 -2.22 33.85 21.27
C LYS A 376 -2.26 35.37 21.10
N ILE A 377 -3.45 35.98 21.14
CA ILE A 377 -3.63 37.45 21.11
C ILE A 377 -3.16 38.09 22.42
N SER A 378 -3.22 37.36 23.53
CA SER A 378 -2.89 37.85 24.87
C SER A 378 -1.42 37.66 25.27
N SER A 379 -0.66 36.82 24.56
CA SER A 379 0.69 36.36 24.94
C SER A 379 1.85 36.85 24.06
N SER A 380 1.68 37.95 23.30
CA SER A 380 2.78 38.52 22.49
C SER A 380 3.89 39.23 23.29
N SER A 381 4.17 38.81 24.52
CA SER A 381 5.36 39.19 25.29
C SER A 381 5.84 38.05 26.20
N ALA A 382 7.12 37.68 26.03
CA ALA A 382 7.96 36.78 26.84
C ALA A 382 8.06 35.29 26.42
N MET A 383 9.29 34.79 26.59
CA MET A 383 10.01 33.70 25.94
C MET A 383 9.83 32.30 26.56
N SER A 384 10.25 31.29 25.77
CA SER A 384 11.02 30.06 26.10
C SER A 384 10.55 29.06 27.16
N GLY A 385 10.58 27.77 26.77
CA GLY A 385 11.34 26.74 27.50
C GLY A 385 10.57 25.55 28.11
N GLY A 386 10.97 24.33 27.70
CA GLY A 386 10.85 23.05 28.43
C GLY A 386 9.55 22.25 28.23
N SER A 387 9.50 20.91 28.26
CA SER A 387 10.49 19.86 28.55
C SER A 387 10.01 18.51 27.98
N VAL A 388 10.98 17.61 27.77
CA VAL A 388 10.84 16.19 27.37
C VAL A 388 10.55 15.35 28.62
N ASP A 389 9.86 14.20 28.49
CA ASP A 389 10.16 12.96 29.23
C ASP A 389 9.31 11.76 28.74
N GLU A 390 9.97 10.71 28.26
CA GLU A 390 10.09 9.40 28.93
C GLU A 390 10.79 8.40 27.98
N VAL A 391 11.99 7.95 28.37
CA VAL A 391 12.84 7.03 27.60
C VAL A 391 12.65 5.62 28.15
N ASP A 392 12.05 4.75 27.35
CA ASP A 392 12.01 3.31 27.59
C ASP A 392 13.31 2.68 27.04
N TYR A 393 14.05 1.94 27.88
CA TYR A 393 15.34 1.37 27.52
C TYR A 393 15.16 0.25 26.49
N GLN A 394 15.28 0.60 25.21
CA GLN A 394 15.34 -0.34 24.10
C GLN A 394 16.78 -0.60 23.65
N PRO A 395 17.11 -1.82 23.16
CA PRO A 395 18.37 -2.07 22.48
C PRO A 395 18.59 -1.04 21.35
N GLY A 396 19.80 -0.51 21.23
CA GLY A 396 20.12 0.64 20.37
C GLY A 396 19.67 0.52 18.90
N PRO A 397 19.51 1.66 18.20
CA PRO A 397 18.78 1.76 16.92
C PRO A 397 19.47 1.11 15.69
N GLY A 398 20.67 0.54 15.85
CA GLY A 398 21.55 0.13 14.74
C GLY A 398 22.56 1.22 14.39
N THR A 399 23.54 0.92 13.55
CA THR A 399 24.60 1.88 13.20
C THR A 399 24.04 3.02 12.33
N PRO A 400 24.19 4.30 12.72
CA PRO A 400 23.70 5.42 11.92
C PRO A 400 24.37 5.47 10.55
N VAL A 401 23.56 5.59 9.47
CA VAL A 401 24.06 5.67 8.11
C VAL A 401 23.42 6.83 7.34
N ILE A 402 24.27 7.61 6.67
CA ILE A 402 23.88 8.61 5.68
C ILE A 402 24.09 7.98 4.30
N VAL A 403 23.06 7.99 3.45
CA VAL A 403 23.08 7.34 2.14
C VAL A 403 23.05 8.39 1.03
N ILE A 404 24.00 8.32 0.10
CA ILE A 404 24.05 9.14 -1.11
C ILE A 404 23.69 8.25 -2.31
N THR A 405 22.68 8.61 -3.10
CA THR A 405 22.09 7.75 -4.16
C THR A 405 21.64 8.57 -5.38
N ASP A 406 21.63 7.97 -6.56
CA ASP A 406 21.08 8.52 -7.81
C ASP A 406 19.90 7.69 -8.33
N ILE A 407 19.01 7.29 -7.40
CA ILE A 407 17.80 6.52 -7.66
C ILE A 407 17.03 6.99 -8.89
N GLY A 408 16.48 6.03 -9.64
CA GLY A 408 15.71 6.29 -10.87
C GLY A 408 16.54 6.28 -12.14
N ARG A 409 17.85 5.96 -12.06
CA ARG A 409 18.67 5.65 -13.24
C ARG A 409 18.55 4.19 -13.64
N ASP A 410 18.66 3.30 -12.66
CA ASP A 410 18.36 1.87 -12.79
C ASP A 410 17.69 1.32 -11.52
N VAL A 411 17.59 -0.01 -11.42
CA VAL A 411 16.90 -0.67 -10.31
C VAL A 411 17.81 -0.92 -9.10
N ASP A 412 19.12 -0.65 -9.18
CA ASP A 412 20.08 -0.99 -8.14
C ASP A 412 19.86 -0.17 -6.86
N ASP A 413 19.60 1.13 -6.98
CA ASP A 413 19.26 1.98 -5.83
C ASP A 413 17.96 1.56 -5.15
N GLU A 414 16.90 1.25 -5.92
CA GLU A 414 15.63 0.76 -5.35
C GLU A 414 15.86 -0.55 -4.58
N MET A 415 16.65 -1.47 -5.15
CA MET A 415 17.06 -2.71 -4.47
C MET A 415 17.89 -2.40 -3.21
N ALA A 416 18.79 -1.42 -3.25
CA ALA A 416 19.58 -0.98 -2.10
C ALA A 416 18.68 -0.47 -0.97
N LEU A 417 17.66 0.34 -1.28
CA LEU A 417 16.66 0.81 -0.31
C LEU A 417 15.82 -0.34 0.28
N VAL A 418 15.49 -1.37 -0.52
CA VAL A 418 14.78 -2.56 -0.02
C VAL A 418 15.64 -3.31 1.01
N LEU A 419 16.93 -3.53 0.74
CA LEU A 419 17.84 -4.14 1.72
C LEU A 419 18.01 -3.28 2.97
N LEU A 420 18.16 -1.96 2.79
CA LEU A 420 18.27 -1.00 3.89
C LEU A 420 17.05 -1.08 4.82
N SER A 421 15.84 -1.24 4.28
CA SER A 421 14.62 -1.49 5.05
C SER A 421 14.69 -2.79 5.87
N SER A 422 15.21 -3.89 5.31
CA SER A 422 15.42 -5.13 6.07
C SER A 422 16.42 -4.93 7.21
N LEU A 423 17.55 -4.29 6.94
CA LEU A 423 18.63 -4.09 7.90
C LEU A 423 18.24 -3.11 9.01
N LYS A 424 17.39 -2.11 8.73
CA LYS A 424 16.78 -1.25 9.75
C LYS A 424 15.88 -2.04 10.69
N ARG A 425 15.00 -2.90 10.15
CA ARG A 425 14.15 -3.77 10.99
C ARG A 425 14.98 -4.73 11.85
N LYS A 426 16.09 -5.23 11.33
CA LYS A 426 17.04 -6.06 12.07
C LYS A 426 17.95 -5.27 13.03
N ARG A 427 17.78 -3.94 13.12
CA ARG A 427 18.60 -3.02 13.96
C ARG A 427 20.10 -3.13 13.68
N THR A 428 20.47 -3.44 12.44
CA THR A 428 21.89 -3.52 12.01
C THR A 428 22.35 -2.16 11.49
N LEU A 429 21.56 -1.54 10.62
CA LEU A 429 21.78 -0.16 10.13
C LEU A 429 20.60 0.71 10.53
N ASN A 430 20.86 1.98 10.77
CA ASN A 430 19.83 3.00 11.00
C ASN A 430 20.01 4.14 10.00
N PRO A 431 19.28 4.15 8.87
CA PRO A 431 19.35 5.27 7.95
C PRO A 431 18.81 6.53 8.60
N ILE A 432 19.69 7.53 8.76
CA ILE A 432 19.40 8.82 9.39
C ILE A 432 19.23 9.94 8.36
N ALA A 433 19.74 9.77 7.14
CA ALA A 433 19.49 10.66 6.01
C ALA A 433 19.68 9.91 4.68
N VAL A 434 18.87 10.26 3.68
CA VAL A 434 19.05 9.85 2.28
C VAL A 434 19.14 11.11 1.42
N VAL A 435 20.26 11.30 0.74
CA VAL A 435 20.48 12.44 -0.16
C VAL A 435 20.52 11.94 -1.58
N THR A 436 19.69 12.54 -2.44
CA THR A 436 19.63 12.20 -3.86
C THR A 436 20.44 13.19 -4.68
N THR A 437 21.45 12.70 -5.39
CA THR A 437 22.36 13.51 -6.23
C THR A 437 22.10 13.26 -7.71
N LEU A 438 22.76 14.03 -8.59
CA LEU A 438 22.59 14.05 -10.05
C LEU A 438 21.23 14.56 -10.54
N ALA A 439 21.24 15.29 -11.66
CA ALA A 439 20.00 15.79 -12.27
C ALA A 439 19.10 14.64 -12.80
N PRO A 440 17.76 14.79 -12.74
CA PRO A 440 16.99 15.84 -12.06
C PRO A 440 16.81 15.55 -10.55
N GLN A 441 17.45 16.35 -9.68
CA GLN A 441 17.61 16.00 -8.27
C GLN A 441 16.29 15.97 -7.48
N GLU A 442 15.39 16.91 -7.74
CA GLU A 442 14.09 17.00 -7.06
C GLU A 442 13.19 15.79 -7.36
N ASP A 443 13.15 15.36 -8.61
CA ASP A 443 12.37 14.19 -9.02
C ASP A 443 12.94 12.90 -8.43
N ARG A 444 14.28 12.80 -8.32
CA ARG A 444 14.94 11.69 -7.61
C ARG A 444 14.61 11.70 -6.13
N ALA A 445 14.57 12.87 -5.48
CA ALA A 445 14.17 12.99 -4.09
C ALA A 445 12.72 12.53 -3.87
N ASN A 446 11.81 12.89 -4.77
CA ASN A 446 10.43 12.39 -4.77
C ASN A 446 10.37 10.87 -4.95
N LEU A 447 11.20 10.32 -5.83
CA LEU A 447 11.34 8.87 -6.01
C LEU A 447 11.87 8.16 -4.76
N ALA A 448 12.95 8.66 -4.16
CA ALA A 448 13.47 8.15 -2.90
C ALA A 448 12.41 8.18 -1.80
N ARG A 449 11.71 9.32 -1.64
CA ARG A 449 10.68 9.51 -0.61
C ARG A 449 9.52 8.54 -0.78
N GLY A 450 8.99 8.42 -2.00
CA GLY A 450 7.94 7.46 -2.32
C GLY A 450 8.39 6.02 -2.05
N SER A 451 9.60 5.66 -2.48
CA SER A 451 10.14 4.32 -2.26
C SER A 451 10.28 3.99 -0.77
N LEU A 452 10.85 4.89 0.02
CA LEU A 452 10.97 4.74 1.47
C LEU A 452 9.60 4.62 2.15
N ASP A 453 8.58 5.36 1.70
CA ASP A 453 7.21 5.26 2.24
C ASP A 453 6.60 3.89 2.03
N THR A 454 6.78 3.31 0.84
CA THR A 454 6.31 1.95 0.58
C THR A 454 7.09 0.89 1.36
N LEU A 455 8.31 1.21 1.82
CA LEU A 455 9.17 0.30 2.58
C LEU A 455 9.05 0.46 4.10
N ALA A 456 8.02 1.19 4.58
CA ALA A 456 7.83 1.52 6.00
C ALA A 456 9.02 2.28 6.61
N LEU A 457 9.64 3.18 5.83
CA LEU A 457 10.74 4.06 6.22
C LEU A 457 10.32 5.53 6.20
N ALA A 458 9.08 5.81 6.61
CA ALA A 458 8.49 7.15 6.56
C ALA A 458 9.25 8.21 7.39
N ALA A 459 9.94 7.78 8.46
CA ALA A 459 10.72 8.66 9.33
C ALA A 459 12.15 8.97 8.84
N VAL A 460 12.65 8.30 7.80
CA VAL A 460 14.01 8.55 7.27
C VAL A 460 13.95 9.82 6.42
N PRO A 461 14.61 10.94 6.76
CA PRO A 461 14.51 12.16 5.98
C PRO A 461 15.20 12.03 4.61
N VAL A 462 14.69 12.77 3.63
CA VAL A 462 15.22 12.82 2.25
C VAL A 462 15.57 14.26 1.90
N GLY A 463 16.75 14.48 1.33
CA GLY A 463 17.22 15.80 0.91
C GLY A 463 17.68 15.83 -0.55
N VAL A 464 17.50 16.98 -1.19
CA VAL A 464 17.91 17.25 -2.58
C VAL A 464 19.41 17.61 -2.58
N GLY A 465 20.26 16.70 -3.07
CA GLY A 465 21.71 16.91 -3.20
C GLY A 465 22.10 17.71 -4.45
N GLY A 466 23.40 17.76 -4.76
CA GLY A 466 24.03 18.52 -5.84
C GLY A 466 23.83 17.93 -7.25
N ARG A 467 24.09 18.74 -8.28
CA ARG A 467 23.92 18.32 -9.68
C ARG A 467 25.05 17.39 -10.14
N GLY A 468 26.23 17.53 -9.53
CA GLY A 468 27.24 16.48 -9.30
C GLY A 468 27.75 15.64 -10.48
N GLY A 469 27.42 15.95 -11.74
CA GLY A 469 27.90 15.17 -12.88
C GLY A 469 27.37 15.58 -14.25
N LEU A 470 27.64 14.76 -15.26
CA LEU A 470 27.23 14.98 -16.64
C LEU A 470 25.69 15.01 -16.76
N ASP A 471 25.17 16.10 -17.33
CA ASP A 471 23.74 16.30 -17.59
C ASP A 471 23.26 15.39 -18.74
N GLU A 472 23.16 14.09 -18.48
CA GLU A 472 22.41 13.19 -19.33
C GLU A 472 20.92 13.39 -19.03
N LYS A 473 20.12 13.72 -20.05
CA LYS A 473 18.66 13.77 -19.90
C LYS A 473 18.15 12.39 -19.48
N VAL A 474 17.92 12.19 -18.18
CA VAL A 474 17.31 10.98 -17.62
C VAL A 474 15.80 11.20 -17.58
N ASP A 475 15.06 10.34 -18.28
CA ASP A 475 13.62 10.29 -18.19
C ASP A 475 13.21 9.37 -17.04
N LEU A 476 12.79 9.98 -15.93
CA LEU A 476 12.35 9.26 -14.75
C LEU A 476 10.94 8.66 -14.93
N GLU A 477 10.16 8.99 -15.97
CA GLU A 477 8.83 8.40 -16.18
C GLU A 477 8.86 6.87 -16.24
N VAL A 478 10.00 6.31 -16.69
CA VAL A 478 10.23 4.87 -16.75
C VAL A 478 10.20 4.26 -15.34
N TYR A 479 10.85 4.92 -14.37
CA TYR A 479 10.97 4.52 -12.97
C TYR A 479 9.89 5.10 -12.06
N ALA A 480 9.12 6.07 -12.56
CA ALA A 480 8.03 6.72 -11.87
C ALA A 480 6.88 5.74 -11.64
N ALA A 481 6.95 5.02 -10.54
CA ALA A 481 5.77 4.40 -9.98
C ALA A 481 4.90 5.48 -9.36
N GLU A 482 3.57 5.37 -9.43
CA GLU A 482 2.71 6.53 -9.11
C GLU A 482 2.79 6.98 -7.63
N HIS A 483 3.38 6.16 -6.75
CA HIS A 483 3.70 6.54 -5.37
C HIS A 483 4.88 7.50 -5.24
N SER A 484 5.73 7.63 -6.26
CA SER A 484 6.84 8.58 -6.34
C SER A 484 6.54 9.80 -7.21
N THR A 485 5.39 9.82 -7.89
CA THR A 485 5.02 10.92 -8.82
C THR A 485 4.41 12.15 -8.17
N PHE A 486 4.20 12.13 -6.85
CA PHE A 486 3.63 13.28 -6.15
C PHE A 486 4.74 14.03 -5.43
N PRO A 487 4.82 15.36 -5.60
CA PRO A 487 5.74 16.16 -4.81
C PRO A 487 5.41 15.96 -3.34
N HIS A 488 6.43 15.61 -2.56
CA HIS A 488 6.32 15.44 -1.12
C HIS A 488 6.80 16.71 -0.42
N ALA A 489 5.91 17.34 0.33
CA ALA A 489 6.23 18.55 1.07
C ALA A 489 7.20 18.30 2.25
N SER A 490 7.51 17.05 2.59
CA SER A 490 8.46 16.66 3.63
C SER A 490 9.88 16.36 3.12
N ILE A 491 10.22 16.79 1.91
CA ILE A 491 11.58 16.69 1.36
C ILE A 491 12.36 17.95 1.74
N HIS A 492 13.61 17.80 2.14
CA HIS A 492 14.50 18.92 2.43
C HIS A 492 15.07 19.49 1.13
N ASP A 493 14.98 20.81 0.97
CA ASP A 493 15.48 21.53 -0.22
C ASP A 493 17.01 21.44 -0.36
N SER A 494 17.73 21.18 0.74
CA SER A 494 19.18 21.03 0.76
C SER A 494 19.60 19.70 1.40
N GLY A 495 20.23 18.84 0.61
CA GLY A 495 20.85 17.59 1.06
C GLY A 495 22.05 17.83 1.98
N ILE A 496 22.81 18.90 1.74
CA ILE A 496 23.96 19.29 2.57
C ILE A 496 23.50 19.67 3.98
N GLU A 497 22.50 20.53 4.10
CA GLU A 497 21.95 20.93 5.41
C GLU A 497 21.39 19.71 6.16
N LEU A 498 20.67 18.83 5.46
CA LEU A 498 20.17 17.58 6.05
C LEU A 498 21.29 16.69 6.58
N MET A 499 22.41 16.57 5.85
CA MET A 499 23.57 15.80 6.29
C MET A 499 24.21 16.43 7.53
N LEU A 500 24.35 17.76 7.57
CA LEU A 500 24.91 18.47 8.73
C LEU A 500 24.03 18.26 9.96
N ASP A 501 22.71 18.46 9.86
CA ASP A 501 21.76 18.20 10.94
C ASP A 501 21.88 16.76 11.47
N ALA A 502 22.03 15.79 10.57
CA ALA A 502 22.18 14.38 10.91
C ALA A 502 23.52 14.09 11.61
N LEU A 503 24.60 14.75 11.21
CA LEU A 503 25.92 14.63 11.86
C LEU A 503 25.94 15.30 13.24
N GLU A 504 25.33 16.49 13.38
CA GLU A 504 25.27 17.22 14.65
C GLU A 504 24.54 16.43 15.74
N GLN A 505 23.46 15.74 15.37
CA GLN A 505 22.66 14.91 16.27
C GLN A 505 23.32 13.55 16.60
N ALA A 506 24.37 13.16 15.88
CA ALA A 506 25.01 11.87 16.04
C ALA A 506 26.12 11.87 17.11
N GLU A 507 26.29 10.70 17.74
CA GLU A 507 27.40 10.47 18.65
C GLU A 507 28.75 10.46 17.89
N PRO A 508 29.85 10.96 18.50
CA PRO A 508 31.16 10.99 17.87
C PRO A 508 31.62 9.63 17.36
N LYS A 509 32.21 9.60 16.16
CA LYS A 509 32.72 8.39 15.50
C LYS A 509 31.73 7.23 15.45
N THR A 510 30.46 7.50 15.19
CA THR A 510 29.43 6.46 15.01
C THR A 510 28.82 6.41 13.61
N VAL A 511 28.85 7.52 12.86
CA VAL A 511 28.16 7.62 11.58
C VAL A 511 28.95 6.90 10.48
N ARG A 512 28.24 6.19 9.61
CA ARG A 512 28.78 5.67 8.35
C ARG A 512 28.22 6.48 7.19
N VAL A 513 29.06 6.80 6.22
CA VAL A 513 28.63 7.43 4.97
C VAL A 513 28.66 6.38 3.87
N LEU A 514 27.50 6.04 3.31
CA LEU A 514 27.35 5.08 2.22
C LEU A 514 27.12 5.83 0.91
N ILE A 515 28.11 5.76 0.03
CA ILE A 515 28.12 6.44 -1.27
C ILE A 515 27.81 5.42 -2.36
N LEU A 516 26.62 5.54 -2.95
CA LEU A 516 26.13 4.73 -4.06
C LEU A 516 26.14 5.49 -5.40
N ALA A 517 26.42 6.80 -5.35
CA ALA A 517 26.33 7.70 -6.50
C ALA A 517 27.54 8.66 -6.55
N SER A 518 27.39 9.80 -7.24
CA SER A 518 28.40 10.87 -7.27
C SER A 518 28.82 11.31 -5.86
N MET A 519 30.11 11.64 -5.71
CA MET A 519 30.73 12.06 -4.45
C MET A 519 30.64 13.56 -4.18
N SER A 520 29.99 14.34 -5.05
CA SER A 520 29.98 15.81 -4.98
C SER A 520 29.48 16.38 -3.65
N ASP A 521 28.36 15.86 -3.12
CA ASP A 521 27.81 16.33 -1.84
C ASP A 521 28.74 16.03 -0.64
N VAL A 522 29.40 14.87 -0.66
CA VAL A 522 30.35 14.48 0.39
C VAL A 522 31.64 15.28 0.28
N ALA A 523 32.09 15.56 -0.95
CA ALA A 523 33.23 16.42 -1.21
C ALA A 523 33.01 17.83 -0.65
N GLU A 524 31.82 18.41 -0.90
CA GLU A 524 31.45 19.73 -0.40
C GLU A 524 31.49 19.81 1.15
N ILE A 525 30.96 18.80 1.84
CA ILE A 525 31.02 18.72 3.31
C ILE A 525 32.46 18.60 3.80
N LEU A 526 33.31 17.81 3.14
CA LEU A 526 34.72 17.69 3.51
C LEU A 526 35.51 18.98 3.29
N GLU A 527 35.13 19.80 2.30
CA GLU A 527 35.78 21.10 2.05
C GLU A 527 35.32 22.19 3.03
N GLN A 528 34.01 22.26 3.30
CA GLN A 528 33.41 23.37 4.04
C GLN A 528 33.20 23.07 5.53
N HIS A 529 33.07 21.80 5.90
CA HIS A 529 32.67 21.33 7.22
C HIS A 529 33.52 20.13 7.68
N GLU A 530 34.84 20.20 7.44
CA GLU A 530 35.80 19.12 7.75
C GLU A 530 35.73 18.67 9.22
N ASP A 531 35.66 19.61 10.15
CA ASP A 531 35.72 19.35 11.60
C ASP A 531 34.62 18.39 12.07
N ILE A 532 33.35 18.67 11.69
CA ILE A 532 32.23 17.83 12.08
C ILE A 532 32.27 16.46 11.39
N PHE A 533 32.71 16.42 10.13
CA PHE A 533 32.86 15.16 9.40
C PHE A 533 33.90 14.26 10.10
N VAL A 534 35.05 14.83 10.47
CA VAL A 534 36.09 14.13 11.23
C VAL A 534 35.59 13.73 12.61
N GLU A 535 34.86 14.57 13.32
CA GLU A 535 34.34 14.25 14.66
C GLU A 535 33.35 13.07 14.63
N LYS A 536 32.43 13.06 13.65
CA LYS A 536 31.24 12.20 13.66
C LYS A 536 31.40 10.92 12.82
N VAL A 537 32.14 10.97 11.72
CA VAL A 537 32.22 9.85 10.76
C VAL A 537 33.25 8.80 11.19
N SER A 538 32.77 7.56 11.23
CA SER A 538 33.54 6.36 11.60
C SER A 538 34.15 5.63 10.41
N GLU A 539 33.45 5.58 9.28
CA GLU A 539 33.85 4.83 8.09
C GLU A 539 33.07 5.35 6.86
N VAL A 540 33.74 5.45 5.71
CA VAL A 540 33.13 5.83 4.42
C VAL A 540 33.13 4.60 3.50
N ILE A 541 31.95 4.20 3.03
CA ILE A 541 31.75 3.06 2.15
C ILE A 541 31.39 3.57 0.77
N ILE A 542 32.10 3.12 -0.26
CA ILE A 542 32.04 3.66 -1.62
C ILE A 542 31.77 2.52 -2.59
N MET A 543 30.63 2.54 -3.29
CA MET A 543 30.49 1.81 -4.55
C MET A 543 31.26 2.61 -5.61
N GLY A 544 32.40 2.08 -6.05
CA GLY A 544 33.29 2.79 -6.97
C GLY A 544 34.42 1.91 -7.45
N GLY A 545 35.62 2.47 -7.54
CA GLY A 545 36.82 1.74 -7.92
C GLY A 545 38.06 2.54 -7.63
N VAL A 546 39.19 1.85 -7.58
CA VAL A 546 40.50 2.47 -7.35
C VAL A 546 41.50 1.91 -8.34
N GLU A 547 42.48 2.73 -8.70
CA GLU A 547 43.66 2.27 -9.42
C GLU A 547 44.36 1.15 -8.63
N PRO A 548 45.17 0.29 -9.28
CA PRO A 548 45.81 -0.84 -8.62
C PRO A 548 46.53 -0.42 -7.33
N ILE A 549 46.24 -1.08 -6.20
CA ILE A 549 46.67 -0.65 -4.85
C ILE A 549 48.20 -0.52 -4.69
N LEU A 550 48.95 -1.27 -5.50
CA LEU A 550 50.41 -1.27 -5.52
C LEU A 550 51.03 -0.16 -6.38
N SER A 551 50.21 0.61 -7.11
CA SER A 551 50.67 1.63 -8.06
C SER A 551 51.09 2.95 -7.39
N SER A 552 50.57 3.25 -6.20
CA SER A 552 50.77 4.50 -5.48
C SER A 552 50.76 4.25 -3.97
N ASP A 553 51.36 5.13 -3.17
CA ASP A 553 51.28 5.11 -1.71
C ASP A 553 49.88 5.49 -1.19
N PHE A 554 49.05 6.10 -2.02
CA PHE A 554 47.67 6.46 -1.72
C PHE A 554 46.69 5.73 -2.64
N LEU A 555 45.48 5.46 -2.15
CA LEU A 555 44.37 5.04 -3.00
C LEU A 555 43.91 6.22 -3.85
N THR A 556 43.79 5.98 -5.15
CA THR A 556 43.31 6.96 -6.13
C THR A 556 42.12 6.36 -6.87
N PRO A 557 41.03 7.13 -7.09
CA PRO A 557 39.84 6.62 -7.78
C PRO A 557 40.17 6.26 -9.24
N ASP A 558 39.61 5.15 -9.72
CA ASP A 558 39.68 4.78 -11.13
C ASP A 558 38.52 5.38 -11.94
N THR A 559 38.37 4.94 -13.19
CA THR A 559 37.28 5.33 -14.10
C THR A 559 35.93 4.63 -13.86
N ALA A 560 35.69 4.07 -12.66
CA ALA A 560 34.37 3.55 -12.29
C ALA A 560 33.29 4.64 -12.43
N TYR A 561 32.07 4.23 -12.73
CA TYR A 561 30.98 5.14 -13.09
C TYR A 561 30.74 6.24 -12.04
N ASN A 562 30.55 5.87 -10.77
CA ASN A 562 30.30 6.83 -9.67
C ASN A 562 31.46 7.82 -9.47
N ASN A 563 32.71 7.35 -9.61
CA ASN A 563 33.88 8.23 -9.59
C ASN A 563 33.87 9.19 -10.78
N ASN A 564 33.53 8.69 -11.96
CA ASN A 564 33.62 9.44 -13.22
C ASN A 564 32.44 10.40 -13.44
N CYS A 565 31.37 10.31 -12.64
CA CYS A 565 30.33 11.33 -12.58
C CYS A 565 30.92 12.70 -12.24
N ASP A 566 31.77 12.75 -11.21
CA ASP A 566 32.59 13.90 -10.86
C ASP A 566 33.94 13.41 -10.29
N MET A 567 34.91 13.33 -11.19
CA MET A 567 36.25 12.80 -10.90
C MET A 567 37.02 13.68 -9.91
N GLU A 568 36.78 15.00 -9.89
CA GLU A 568 37.49 15.90 -8.99
C GLU A 568 36.96 15.74 -7.57
N SER A 569 35.63 15.67 -7.40
CA SER A 569 35.01 15.32 -6.13
C SER A 569 35.44 13.94 -5.64
N ALA A 570 35.51 12.94 -6.51
CA ALA A 570 35.99 11.61 -6.14
C ALA A 570 37.44 11.65 -5.63
N LYS A 571 38.36 12.31 -6.35
CA LYS A 571 39.76 12.47 -5.91
C LYS A 571 39.85 13.18 -4.56
N LEU A 572 39.03 14.21 -4.35
CA LEU A 572 38.99 14.94 -3.10
C LEU A 572 38.55 14.04 -1.95
N VAL A 573 37.43 13.31 -2.09
CA VAL A 573 36.93 12.41 -1.03
C VAL A 573 37.96 11.34 -0.67
N TYR A 574 38.55 10.67 -1.66
CA TYR A 574 39.58 9.66 -1.41
C TYR A 574 40.82 10.25 -0.71
N THR A 575 41.29 11.41 -1.18
CA THR A 575 42.46 12.10 -0.59
C THR A 575 42.18 12.54 0.84
N LYS A 576 41.10 13.29 1.07
CA LYS A 576 40.72 13.82 2.38
C LYS A 576 40.46 12.73 3.40
N CYS A 577 39.78 11.63 3.04
CA CYS A 577 39.58 10.53 3.98
C CYS A 577 40.91 9.91 4.44
N GLN A 578 41.89 9.78 3.55
CA GLN A 578 43.22 9.27 3.88
C GLN A 578 43.99 10.26 4.78
N GLU A 579 44.04 11.55 4.41
CA GLU A 579 44.71 12.60 5.18
C GLU A 579 44.12 12.77 6.60
N LEU A 580 42.79 12.68 6.71
CA LEU A 580 42.05 12.89 7.95
C LEU A 580 41.87 11.60 8.76
N ARG A 581 42.54 10.50 8.36
CA ARG A 581 42.52 9.22 9.07
C ARG A 581 41.12 8.63 9.23
N ILE A 582 40.26 8.81 8.22
CA ILE A 582 38.91 8.24 8.16
C ILE A 582 38.97 6.96 7.30
N PRO A 583 38.70 5.77 7.88
CA PRO A 583 38.74 4.52 7.13
C PRO A 583 37.78 4.53 5.95
N THR A 584 38.24 4.00 4.81
CA THR A 584 37.40 3.83 3.62
C THR A 584 37.27 2.35 3.24
N VAL A 585 36.12 2.00 2.67
CA VAL A 585 35.84 0.68 2.10
C VAL A 585 35.33 0.88 0.68
N THR A 586 36.15 0.56 -0.31
CA THR A 586 35.75 0.63 -1.72
C THR A 586 35.27 -0.73 -2.19
N LEU A 587 34.02 -0.81 -2.64
CA LEU A 587 33.45 -1.96 -3.32
C LEU A 587 33.52 -1.73 -4.83
N SER A 588 34.30 -2.55 -5.54
CA SER A 588 34.40 -2.48 -6.99
C SER A 588 33.31 -3.30 -7.70
N ARG A 589 33.09 -2.98 -8.98
CA ARG A 589 32.19 -3.74 -9.88
C ARG A 589 32.49 -5.25 -9.92
N TRP A 590 33.72 -5.66 -9.63
CA TRP A 590 34.14 -7.06 -9.66
C TRP A 590 33.45 -7.91 -8.59
N ALA A 591 33.02 -7.29 -7.48
CA ALA A 591 32.24 -7.99 -6.45
C ALA A 591 30.87 -8.43 -6.97
N ALA A 592 30.19 -7.58 -7.76
CA ALA A 592 28.91 -7.93 -8.37
C ALA A 592 29.05 -9.12 -9.34
N TYR A 593 30.15 -9.20 -10.09
CA TYR A 593 30.44 -10.35 -10.96
C TYR A 593 30.68 -11.65 -10.18
N GLY A 594 31.10 -11.56 -8.91
CA GLY A 594 31.25 -12.71 -8.02
C GLY A 594 29.93 -13.25 -7.47
N CYS A 595 28.85 -12.48 -7.51
CA CYS A 595 27.54 -12.88 -7.01
C CYS A 595 26.41 -12.27 -7.85
N PRO A 596 26.23 -12.72 -9.10
CA PRO A 596 25.16 -12.25 -9.94
C PRO A 596 23.80 -12.72 -9.42
N VAL A 597 22.81 -11.87 -9.60
CA VAL A 597 21.40 -12.09 -9.30
C VAL A 597 20.77 -12.87 -10.44
N ARG A 598 19.88 -13.78 -10.07
CA ARG A 598 19.14 -14.59 -11.03
C ARG A 598 17.82 -13.88 -11.34
N PRO A 599 17.38 -13.78 -12.61
CA PRO A 599 16.08 -13.20 -12.94
C PRO A 599 14.90 -13.87 -12.22
N CYS A 600 15.01 -15.16 -11.88
CA CYS A 600 14.00 -15.86 -11.08
C CYS A 600 13.79 -15.24 -9.69
N LEU A 601 14.80 -14.62 -9.08
CA LEU A 601 14.63 -13.85 -7.85
C LEU A 601 13.68 -12.69 -8.09
N LEU A 602 13.88 -11.92 -9.17
CA LEU A 602 13.02 -10.77 -9.49
C LEU A 602 11.58 -11.20 -9.75
N ASP A 603 11.39 -12.36 -10.39
CA ASP A 603 10.06 -12.98 -10.53
C ASP A 603 9.47 -13.38 -9.16
N GLU A 604 10.28 -13.89 -8.23
CA GLU A 604 9.85 -14.18 -6.86
C GLU A 604 9.51 -12.93 -6.05
N LEU A 605 10.30 -11.86 -6.18
CA LEU A 605 10.00 -10.57 -5.56
C LEU A 605 8.68 -10.03 -6.10
N ALA A 606 8.45 -10.08 -7.40
CA ALA A 606 7.20 -9.62 -8.01
C ALA A 606 5.97 -10.42 -7.54
N LYS A 607 6.11 -11.70 -7.15
CA LYS A 607 5.01 -12.49 -6.54
C LYS A 607 4.57 -11.94 -5.18
N THR A 608 5.39 -11.14 -4.49
CA THR A 608 4.94 -10.41 -3.29
C THR A 608 3.88 -9.37 -3.63
N LYS A 609 3.81 -8.96 -4.92
CA LYS A 609 2.94 -7.93 -5.47
C LYS A 609 3.12 -6.56 -4.81
N HIS A 610 4.21 -6.40 -4.06
CA HIS A 610 4.67 -5.11 -3.60
C HIS A 610 4.93 -4.19 -4.82
N MET A 611 4.63 -2.91 -4.67
CA MET A 611 4.71 -1.92 -5.74
C MET A 611 6.14 -1.80 -6.30
N ILE A 612 7.13 -1.60 -5.44
CA ILE A 612 8.56 -1.61 -5.82
C ILE A 612 8.99 -2.94 -6.46
N ALA A 613 8.62 -4.09 -5.89
CA ALA A 613 9.06 -5.37 -6.44
C ALA A 613 8.54 -5.63 -7.86
N SER A 614 7.28 -5.25 -8.11
CA SER A 614 6.67 -5.29 -9.43
C SER A 614 7.34 -4.29 -10.38
N ASN A 615 7.73 -3.11 -9.86
CA ASN A 615 8.48 -2.10 -10.61
C ASN A 615 9.85 -2.63 -11.05
N ILE A 616 10.65 -3.12 -10.10
CA ILE A 616 11.99 -3.67 -10.32
C ILE A 616 11.95 -4.75 -11.41
N GLN A 617 11.10 -5.77 -11.26
CA GLN A 617 10.99 -6.84 -12.27
C GLN A 617 10.63 -6.29 -13.65
N ARG A 618 9.62 -5.42 -13.72
CA ARG A 618 9.16 -4.81 -14.98
C ARG A 618 10.26 -3.99 -15.64
N MET A 619 11.00 -3.20 -14.86
CA MET A 619 12.10 -2.35 -15.34
C MET A 619 13.30 -3.16 -15.77
N SER A 620 13.75 -4.14 -14.99
CA SER A 620 14.82 -5.05 -15.39
C SER A 620 14.49 -5.77 -16.70
N LYS A 621 13.24 -6.25 -16.86
CA LYS A 621 12.80 -6.90 -18.11
C LYS A 621 12.78 -5.92 -19.28
N HIS A 622 12.25 -4.72 -19.06
CA HIS A 622 12.21 -3.69 -20.09
C HIS A 622 13.61 -3.29 -20.57
N SER A 623 14.54 -3.04 -19.66
CA SER A 623 15.93 -2.68 -19.96
C SER A 623 16.65 -3.80 -20.71
N LEU A 624 16.45 -5.07 -20.32
CA LEU A 624 16.99 -6.22 -21.04
C LEU A 624 16.39 -6.35 -22.45
N ASP A 625 15.07 -6.20 -22.60
CA ASP A 625 14.41 -6.26 -23.91
C ASP A 625 14.90 -5.14 -24.83
N GLN A 626 15.12 -3.93 -24.31
CA GLN A 626 15.71 -2.84 -25.08
C GLN A 626 17.14 -3.15 -25.53
N LEU A 627 17.99 -3.65 -24.63
CA LEU A 627 19.36 -4.05 -24.97
C LEU A 627 19.35 -5.16 -26.03
N TRP A 628 18.51 -6.18 -25.85
CA TRP A 628 18.39 -7.31 -26.78
C TRP A 628 18.02 -6.87 -28.18
N ARG A 629 17.01 -5.98 -28.33
CA ARG A 629 16.61 -5.43 -29.63
C ARG A 629 17.75 -4.71 -30.35
N LYS A 630 18.71 -4.12 -29.61
CA LYS A 630 19.90 -3.48 -30.19
C LYS A 630 20.95 -4.54 -30.57
N VAL A 631 21.20 -5.48 -29.68
CA VAL A 631 22.25 -6.49 -29.81
C VAL A 631 22.03 -7.46 -30.98
N ILE A 632 20.78 -7.79 -31.30
CA ILE A 632 20.45 -8.69 -32.42
C ILE A 632 20.64 -8.03 -33.80
N LEU A 633 20.87 -6.71 -33.84
CA LEU A 633 21.09 -5.97 -35.08
C LEU A 633 22.56 -6.06 -35.53
N PRO A 634 22.83 -6.00 -36.85
CA PRO A 634 24.20 -5.95 -37.36
C PRO A 634 25.04 -4.80 -36.77
N ASP A 635 26.35 -4.99 -36.66
CA ASP A 635 27.27 -4.05 -36.00
C ASP A 635 27.18 -2.59 -36.50
N ASN A 636 26.87 -2.40 -37.78
CA ASN A 636 26.76 -1.07 -38.40
C ASN A 636 25.32 -0.55 -38.49
N HIS A 637 24.36 -1.21 -37.84
CA HIS A 637 22.95 -0.84 -37.93
C HIS A 637 22.66 0.43 -37.11
N PRO A 638 21.97 1.44 -37.66
CA PRO A 638 21.73 2.72 -36.96
C PRO A 638 20.93 2.54 -35.66
N GLY A 639 20.07 1.52 -35.60
CA GLY A 639 19.30 1.15 -34.40
C GLY A 639 20.13 0.63 -33.21
N ARG A 640 21.45 0.43 -33.35
CA ARG A 640 22.35 0.15 -32.22
C ARG A 640 22.73 1.38 -31.41
N GLU A 641 22.50 2.58 -31.95
CA GLU A 641 22.80 3.86 -31.29
C GLU A 641 24.24 3.90 -30.72
N LYS A 642 24.41 4.17 -29.41
CA LYS A 642 25.71 4.25 -28.71
C LYS A 642 26.31 2.87 -28.35
N LEU A 643 25.70 1.76 -28.76
CA LEU A 643 26.16 0.42 -28.39
C LEU A 643 27.44 0.05 -29.16
N PRO A 644 28.58 -0.25 -28.49
CA PRO A 644 29.82 -0.61 -29.16
C PRO A 644 29.68 -1.84 -30.07
N SER A 645 30.51 -1.93 -31.11
CA SER A 645 30.51 -3.08 -32.05
C SER A 645 30.75 -4.42 -31.34
N ARG A 646 31.63 -4.43 -30.33
CA ARG A 646 31.90 -5.61 -29.48
C ARG A 646 30.67 -6.16 -28.74
N CYS A 647 29.62 -5.37 -28.56
CA CYS A 647 28.42 -5.76 -27.83
C CYS A 647 27.36 -6.37 -28.77
N ASN A 648 27.65 -7.55 -29.31
CA ASN A 648 26.79 -8.32 -30.21
C ASN A 648 26.13 -9.51 -29.48
N THR A 649 25.34 -10.33 -30.20
CA THR A 649 24.59 -11.45 -29.60
C THR A 649 25.48 -12.41 -28.84
N GLN A 650 26.68 -12.69 -29.34
CA GLN A 650 27.66 -13.55 -28.68
C GLN A 650 28.10 -12.96 -27.33
N TRP A 651 28.46 -11.67 -27.32
CA TRP A 651 28.79 -10.95 -26.08
C TRP A 651 27.63 -10.98 -25.08
N PHE A 652 26.39 -10.84 -25.54
CA PHE A 652 25.22 -10.89 -24.66
C PHE A 652 25.07 -12.26 -24.01
N MET A 653 25.21 -13.35 -24.78
CA MET A 653 25.14 -14.71 -24.24
C MET A 653 26.23 -14.93 -23.19
N GLU A 654 27.47 -14.53 -23.47
CA GLU A 654 28.60 -14.67 -22.53
C GLU A 654 28.40 -13.84 -21.24
N THR A 655 27.79 -12.66 -21.37
CA THR A 655 27.60 -11.72 -20.25
C THR A 655 26.44 -12.12 -19.34
N PHE A 656 25.31 -12.50 -19.92
CA PHE A 656 24.03 -12.63 -19.19
C PHE A 656 23.54 -14.08 -19.04
N CYS A 657 24.08 -15.03 -19.82
CA CYS A 657 23.62 -16.41 -19.86
C CYS A 657 24.76 -17.39 -19.47
N ASP A 658 24.41 -18.58 -18.99
CA ASP A 658 25.40 -19.64 -18.73
C ASP A 658 25.74 -20.46 -19.99
N SER A 659 24.82 -20.52 -20.94
CA SER A 659 25.06 -21.11 -22.26
C SER A 659 25.52 -20.05 -23.25
N ASN A 660 26.60 -20.33 -23.97
CA ASN A 660 27.11 -19.51 -25.06
C ASN A 660 26.44 -19.82 -26.41
N GLU A 661 25.46 -20.73 -26.44
CA GLU A 661 24.74 -21.08 -27.67
C GLU A 661 23.69 -20.02 -28.01
N ILE A 662 23.78 -19.45 -29.21
CA ILE A 662 22.80 -18.48 -29.70
C ILE A 662 21.50 -19.21 -30.07
N PRO A 663 20.35 -18.84 -29.47
CA PRO A 663 19.07 -19.47 -29.79
C PRO A 663 18.69 -19.31 -31.27
N ASN A 664 18.13 -20.37 -31.87
CA ASN A 664 17.57 -20.33 -33.22
C ASN A 664 16.19 -21.02 -33.24
N PRO A 665 15.09 -20.30 -33.55
CA PRO A 665 15.02 -18.87 -33.86
C PRO A 665 15.34 -17.97 -32.64
N LEU A 666 15.73 -16.72 -32.90
CA LEU A 666 15.95 -15.74 -31.84
C LEU A 666 14.63 -15.41 -31.13
N PRO A 667 14.59 -15.37 -29.79
CA PRO A 667 13.39 -15.01 -29.04
C PRO A 667 13.10 -13.50 -29.11
N ASP A 668 11.81 -13.15 -28.96
CA ASP A 668 11.36 -11.75 -28.86
C ASP A 668 11.86 -11.05 -27.59
N SER A 669 12.05 -11.81 -26.51
CA SER A 669 12.57 -11.35 -25.21
C SER A 669 13.58 -12.37 -24.68
N PRO A 670 14.76 -11.94 -24.18
CA PRO A 670 15.77 -12.84 -23.66
C PRO A 670 15.52 -13.24 -22.19
N TRP A 671 14.45 -12.76 -21.55
CA TRP A 671 14.26 -12.85 -20.09
C TRP A 671 14.37 -14.27 -19.54
N THR A 672 13.85 -15.26 -20.28
CA THR A 672 13.89 -16.68 -19.88
C THR A 672 15.26 -17.34 -20.04
N GLN A 673 16.15 -16.76 -20.85
CA GLN A 673 17.49 -17.27 -21.13
C GLN A 673 18.55 -16.66 -20.21
N VAL A 674 18.32 -15.42 -19.74
CA VAL A 674 19.23 -14.74 -18.82
C VAL A 674 19.29 -15.49 -17.49
N THR A 675 20.51 -15.73 -17.02
CA THR A 675 20.76 -16.37 -15.71
C THR A 675 21.53 -15.45 -14.77
N LYS A 676 22.16 -14.39 -15.28
CA LYS A 676 23.05 -13.49 -14.55
C LYS A 676 22.67 -12.02 -14.79
N LEU A 677 22.34 -11.33 -13.71
CA LEU A 677 22.20 -9.88 -13.63
C LEU A 677 23.13 -9.37 -12.53
N ASN A 678 23.84 -8.28 -12.74
CA ASN A 678 24.71 -7.72 -11.71
C ASN A 678 23.93 -6.67 -10.93
N MET A 679 24.15 -6.64 -9.61
CA MET A 679 23.68 -5.56 -8.74
C MET A 679 24.84 -5.05 -7.92
N TYR A 680 24.99 -3.73 -7.92
CA TYR A 680 26.14 -3.07 -7.34
C TYR A 680 25.81 -2.53 -5.95
N ASP A 681 24.85 -1.61 -5.87
CA ASP A 681 24.51 -0.89 -4.65
C ASP A 681 23.93 -1.77 -3.53
N PRO A 682 23.12 -2.80 -3.81
CA PRO A 682 22.69 -3.75 -2.78
C PRO A 682 23.87 -4.42 -2.05
N LEU A 683 24.96 -4.72 -2.76
CA LEU A 683 26.16 -5.29 -2.14
C LEU A 683 26.91 -4.24 -1.31
N ALA A 684 26.92 -2.98 -1.73
CA ALA A 684 27.51 -1.89 -0.94
C ALA A 684 26.77 -1.67 0.39
N VAL A 685 25.44 -1.79 0.40
CA VAL A 685 24.62 -1.77 1.62
C VAL A 685 25.01 -2.93 2.57
N LEU A 686 25.26 -4.13 2.05
CA LEU A 686 25.72 -5.26 2.87
C LEU A 686 27.14 -5.07 3.39
N VAL A 687 28.04 -4.54 2.55
CA VAL A 687 29.43 -4.21 2.95
C VAL A 687 29.46 -3.12 4.03
N CYS A 688 28.46 -2.22 4.03
CA CYS A 688 28.27 -1.23 5.09
C CYS A 688 27.98 -1.87 6.47
N CYS A 689 27.60 -3.15 6.52
CA CYS A 689 27.44 -3.92 7.75
C CYS A 689 28.69 -4.77 8.03
N PRO A 690 29.46 -4.54 9.11
CA PRO A 690 30.67 -5.31 9.37
C PRO A 690 30.42 -6.83 9.45
N SER A 691 29.32 -7.25 10.06
CA SER A 691 28.94 -8.66 10.17
C SER A 691 28.78 -9.34 8.80
N TYR A 692 28.12 -8.69 7.84
CA TYR A 692 27.96 -9.20 6.48
C TYR A 692 29.26 -9.06 5.68
N ARG A 693 29.96 -7.94 5.81
CA ARG A 693 31.26 -7.71 5.17
C ARG A 693 32.24 -8.83 5.52
N ASP A 694 32.43 -9.08 6.81
CA ASP A 694 33.41 -10.03 7.30
C ASP A 694 32.99 -11.48 7.00
N ALA A 695 31.68 -11.77 6.97
CA ALA A 695 31.18 -13.10 6.61
C ALA A 695 31.32 -13.42 5.12
N HIS A 696 31.15 -12.44 4.22
CA HIS A 696 30.98 -12.70 2.78
C HIS A 696 32.06 -12.14 1.87
N PHE A 697 32.94 -11.24 2.34
CA PHE A 697 33.89 -10.57 1.47
C PHE A 697 35.34 -10.73 1.91
N TYR A 698 36.22 -10.84 0.93
CA TYR A 698 37.66 -10.63 1.05
C TYR A 698 38.00 -9.23 0.54
N TRP A 699 38.97 -8.60 1.18
CA TRP A 699 39.50 -7.31 0.74
C TRP A 699 41.02 -7.33 0.70
N GLN A 700 41.56 -6.41 -0.08
CA GLN A 700 42.94 -5.99 0.00
C GLN A 700 43.02 -4.74 0.87
N SER A 701 44.10 -4.62 1.65
CA SER A 701 44.29 -3.52 2.58
C SER A 701 45.39 -2.58 2.09
N LYS A 702 45.12 -1.28 2.14
CA LYS A 702 46.11 -0.21 1.99
C LYS A 702 46.19 0.54 3.31
N TYR A 703 47.39 0.66 3.87
CA TYR A 703 47.61 1.41 5.09
C TYR A 703 48.18 2.78 4.75
N VAL A 704 47.50 3.84 5.18
CA VAL A 704 47.96 5.23 5.05
C VAL A 704 47.91 5.84 6.44
N ASP A 705 49.04 6.37 6.91
CA ASP A 705 49.20 6.92 8.27
C ASP A 705 48.65 6.04 9.40
N GLY A 706 48.78 4.73 9.25
CA GLY A 706 48.35 3.72 10.22
C GLY A 706 46.86 3.36 10.17
N VAL A 707 46.08 3.95 9.27
CA VAL A 707 44.66 3.63 9.04
C VAL A 707 44.53 2.63 7.89
N GLU A 708 43.70 1.61 8.09
CA GLU A 708 43.40 0.60 7.07
C GLU A 708 42.27 1.07 6.14
N HIS A 709 42.58 1.16 4.86
CA HIS A 709 41.62 1.35 3.78
C HIS A 709 41.42 0.02 3.03
N LYS A 710 40.16 -0.42 2.88
CA LYS A 710 39.80 -1.72 2.33
C LYS A 710 39.31 -1.59 0.88
N VAL A 711 39.74 -2.50 0.03
CA VAL A 711 39.29 -2.58 -1.37
C VAL A 711 38.77 -3.99 -1.64
N ILE A 712 37.49 -4.10 -1.98
CA ILE A 712 36.80 -5.35 -2.27
C ILE A 712 36.64 -5.49 -3.79
N GLY A 713 37.16 -6.59 -4.31
CA GLY A 713 37.13 -6.92 -5.74
C GLY A 713 38.21 -6.21 -6.56
N SER A 714 38.75 -6.93 -7.53
CA SER A 714 39.73 -6.47 -8.51
C SER A 714 39.60 -7.32 -9.78
N SER A 715 40.34 -6.97 -10.84
CA SER A 715 40.35 -7.74 -12.09
C SER A 715 40.74 -9.21 -11.92
N ASN A 716 41.46 -9.54 -10.85
CA ASN A 716 42.00 -10.88 -10.62
C ASN A 716 41.20 -11.69 -9.59
N GLN A 717 40.39 -11.03 -8.76
CA GLN A 717 39.60 -11.67 -7.71
C GLN A 717 38.35 -10.84 -7.43
N THR A 718 37.18 -11.48 -7.45
CA THR A 718 35.89 -10.81 -7.24
C THR A 718 35.73 -10.24 -5.84
N GLY A 719 36.42 -10.80 -4.84
CA GLY A 719 36.29 -10.41 -3.44
C GLY A 719 35.09 -11.04 -2.73
N VAL A 720 34.29 -11.89 -3.40
CA VAL A 720 33.20 -12.65 -2.77
C VAL A 720 33.73 -14.01 -2.28
N LYS A 721 33.48 -14.34 -1.01
CA LYS A 721 33.90 -15.60 -0.36
C LYS A 721 33.11 -16.81 -0.83
N ASP A 722 31.78 -16.69 -0.77
CA ASP A 722 30.83 -17.74 -1.13
C ASP A 722 29.61 -17.10 -1.80
N SER A 723 29.54 -17.25 -3.12
CA SER A 723 28.49 -16.69 -3.97
C SER A 723 27.11 -17.27 -3.65
N CYS A 724 27.02 -18.58 -3.41
CA CYS A 724 25.76 -19.25 -3.12
C CYS A 724 25.18 -18.82 -1.78
N ARG A 725 26.04 -18.71 -0.76
CA ARG A 725 25.63 -18.27 0.57
C ARG A 725 25.18 -16.81 0.56
N LEU A 726 25.98 -15.92 -0.05
CA LEU A 726 25.63 -14.50 -0.18
C LEU A 726 24.29 -14.32 -0.93
N TYR A 727 24.11 -15.03 -2.04
CA TYR A 727 22.86 -15.05 -2.81
C TYR A 727 21.65 -15.42 -1.94
N SER A 728 21.76 -16.51 -1.18
CA SER A 728 20.67 -16.99 -0.31
C SER A 728 20.32 -15.95 0.76
N GLU A 729 21.33 -15.33 1.38
CA GLU A 729 21.13 -14.37 2.45
C GLU A 729 20.45 -13.09 1.95
N TYR A 730 20.96 -12.44 0.89
CA TYR A 730 20.30 -11.22 0.40
C TYR A 730 18.92 -11.49 -0.19
N SER A 731 18.71 -12.65 -0.82
CA SER A 731 17.39 -13.03 -1.36
C SER A 731 16.34 -13.11 -0.25
N SER A 732 16.74 -13.67 0.90
CA SER A 732 15.91 -13.72 2.10
C SER A 732 15.61 -12.31 2.64
N LEU A 733 16.63 -11.43 2.69
CA LEU A 733 16.45 -10.04 3.14
C LEU A 733 15.49 -9.24 2.25
N PHE A 734 15.56 -9.39 0.92
CA PHE A 734 14.62 -8.76 -0.02
C PHE A 734 13.17 -9.22 0.24
N LEU A 735 12.96 -10.53 0.31
CA LEU A 735 11.63 -11.11 0.53
C LEU A 735 11.06 -10.71 1.89
N ASP A 736 11.87 -10.76 2.94
CA ASP A 736 11.51 -10.30 4.28
C ASP A 736 11.09 -8.83 4.23
N ALA A 737 11.84 -7.99 3.51
CA ALA A 737 11.55 -6.57 3.49
C ALA A 737 10.21 -6.21 2.87
N LEU A 738 9.93 -6.79 1.70
CA LEU A 738 8.70 -6.55 0.94
C LEU A 738 7.47 -7.15 1.64
N LYS A 739 7.61 -8.36 2.22
CA LYS A 739 6.52 -9.00 2.97
C LYS A 739 6.20 -8.27 4.26
N SER A 740 7.23 -7.82 4.97
CA SER A 740 7.10 -7.07 6.21
C SER A 740 6.51 -5.67 5.98
N ALA A 741 6.85 -5.02 4.86
CA ALA A 741 6.22 -3.75 4.47
C ALA A 741 4.72 -3.92 4.18
N MET A 742 4.32 -5.04 3.57
CA MET A 742 2.91 -5.37 3.34
C MET A 742 2.24 -6.08 4.53
N LYS A 743 2.96 -6.26 5.65
CA LYS A 743 2.68 -7.20 6.75
C LYS A 743 1.68 -8.27 6.34
N GLN A 744 2.18 -9.15 5.47
CA GLN A 744 1.47 -10.37 5.11
C GLN A 744 1.14 -11.14 6.39
N PRO A 745 -0.04 -11.76 6.47
CA PRO A 745 -0.35 -12.69 7.55
C PRO A 745 0.54 -13.92 7.39
N GLU A 746 1.53 -14.07 8.27
CA GLU A 746 2.12 -15.37 8.50
C GLU A 746 1.03 -16.28 9.06
N LEU A 747 0.50 -17.17 8.23
CA LEU A 747 -0.05 -18.40 8.75
C LEU A 747 1.14 -19.30 9.10
N PRO A 748 1.15 -19.95 10.27
CA PRO A 748 1.95 -21.14 10.39
C PRO A 748 1.48 -22.09 9.29
N LEU A 749 2.37 -22.36 8.33
CA LEU A 749 2.28 -23.57 7.52
C LEU A 749 2.30 -24.71 8.54
N GLY A 750 1.10 -25.17 8.91
CA GLY A 750 0.94 -26.41 9.65
C GLY A 750 1.64 -27.48 8.84
N ARG A 751 2.82 -27.87 9.29
CA ARG A 751 3.38 -29.17 8.93
C ARG A 751 2.32 -30.17 9.35
N GLU A 752 1.77 -30.89 8.39
CA GLU A 752 1.10 -32.17 8.63
C GLU A 752 2.05 -33.02 9.48
N LYS A 753 1.72 -33.15 10.76
CA LYS A 753 2.13 -34.21 11.68
C LYS A 753 1.32 -34.00 12.95
N ASP A 754 0.15 -34.63 12.98
CA ASP A 754 -0.28 -35.53 14.05
C ASP A 754 -1.78 -35.75 13.90
N THR A 755 -2.09 -36.82 13.16
CA THR A 755 -3.24 -37.67 13.45
C THR A 755 -3.13 -38.16 14.90
N ASP A 756 -4.28 -38.20 15.56
CA ASP A 756 -4.56 -38.73 16.91
C ASP A 756 -4.65 -37.70 18.04
N LEU A 757 -5.75 -37.82 18.80
CA LEU A 757 -6.18 -37.10 20.00
C LEU A 757 -7.18 -35.95 19.77
N ILE A 758 -8.44 -36.30 19.48
CA ILE A 758 -9.60 -36.01 20.35
C ILE A 758 -10.63 -37.12 20.09
N ALA A 759 -10.44 -38.24 20.79
CA ALA A 759 -11.42 -39.32 20.92
C ALA A 759 -11.34 -39.85 22.35
N SER A 760 -11.82 -39.07 23.33
CA SER A 760 -12.16 -39.56 24.67
C SER A 760 -12.68 -38.44 25.56
N SER A 761 -14.00 -38.34 25.73
CA SER A 761 -14.65 -38.03 27.02
C SER A 761 -16.15 -37.74 26.87
N VAL A 762 -16.92 -38.67 26.32
CA VAL A 762 -18.33 -38.82 26.74
C VAL A 762 -18.64 -40.32 26.82
N HIS A 763 -18.24 -40.94 27.92
CA HIS A 763 -18.81 -42.21 28.35
C HIS A 763 -19.63 -42.00 29.61
N LEU A 764 -20.80 -42.65 29.60
CA LEU A 764 -21.72 -42.99 30.70
C LEU A 764 -22.96 -42.10 30.85
N ASN A 765 -24.02 -42.49 30.17
CA ASN A 765 -25.13 -43.16 30.87
C ASN A 765 -25.81 -44.21 29.97
N ARG A 766 -25.68 -45.48 30.40
CA ARG A 766 -26.48 -46.63 29.98
C ARG A 766 -27.82 -46.59 30.73
N ALA A 767 -28.93 -46.93 30.07
CA ALA A 767 -29.74 -48.11 30.41
C ALA A 767 -31.08 -48.14 29.64
N ALA A 768 -31.39 -49.34 29.14
CA ALA A 768 -32.62 -49.84 28.52
C ALA A 768 -32.91 -49.40 27.07
#